data_AF-A0A7L0HXK6-F1
#
_entry.id   AF-A0A7L0HXK6-F1
#
_cell.length_a   1.000
_cell.length_b   1.000
_cell.length_c   1.000
_cell.angle_alpha   90.00
_cell.angle_beta   90.00
_cell.angle_gamma   90.00
#
_symmetry.space_group_name_H-M   'P 1'
#
loop_
_entity.id
_entity.type
_entity.pdbx_description
1 polymer ?
#
loop_
_entity_poly.entity_id
_entity_poly.type
_entity_poly.pdbx_seq_one_letter_code
_entity_poly.pdbx_strand_id
1 'polypeptide(L)'
;VELDSSRPELGDMEQPMTERGNPSPLQAPALPGEWNGSTQSESAFEQFGRLTSEHGEQKWEKESQQRGAEKHEISGRSEATTEKTELVVLDPEHPLMRRFQAALKNYLTKQIEKVNLELRELRTATKKSKVQREELGVVLYGAQQQLAHLQMELEKSHDRCSQVAAARQQLEEELESLRLTHKNVSQNTDDERKKVSAMQTQIENLALHLFYMQSMDEDMRHNIILMKQSTKRAEAEKVRAEVEKRKQDLLVDRLTRQTFELQEQIALFEAQFVAQAEDTKVTRQAVNEACMEVQAINVEKKRLMKHWKSSLAGMKQRDEAYIATQDLLSKYRHDLKSLEMDIHGCRKSIRKEEEKNELLVTILSRSEGNANTTKKLIAQCLLRQEALKVESGTYARILQETEQALNRTKMDQAARLNELLSIRKDIEKGTDAKEQMENEIMAKVQDQMMSSKATKHFSQLAAKLHRRKTDLELHFSKVENDIAQVILNTTHTNCRLTVLQKTLGEVDKEIKNVHDLIRRSESEIAKCNLLIANKQEVMSQYNKRLETILLQLGGQELGPLEIEINKLTKQIEECNSEVMTLQKYWLNQQKELVKLTQEREEQLASLDMLKKQITIMQQKKVRTENEIQQETKERKDIERHMRNMSNDLIKLNVLINKNNSSFEELQHGNVITENEFVRSLKAAEKESVEMQERHSQLTEEKERLLNSLVEAEHQIMLWEKKIQLTKEMRAAVESLSGRSEIQAMKTEIHRMQVRYGQLMKQQEKMIRDMEASVSHRETIALRGEGQKTDKKRITKGEFHRKKEELRKKIGETQKNAQDCTKTILELESTQASLSASFSEKQQELCRLQAEAHGLDSDAESLRNKKRWNLLEIVAYQTRQKHLQALREGKYAPLCRTEQAWSKEQQKLWDRLRTINTIIHQIQQEHPQHQGPLQWLSQCLESRLGSRE
;
A
#
# COMPACT_ATOMS: atom_id res chain seq x y z
N VAL A 1 54.44 9.38 13.33
CA VAL A 1 53.11 9.97 13.54
C VAL A 1 52.54 9.41 14.84
N GLU A 2 53.16 9.64 16.01
CA GLU A 2 53.52 10.92 16.68
C GLU A 2 52.30 11.66 17.27
N LEU A 3 52.32 12.09 18.54
CA LEU A 3 53.31 11.84 19.61
C LEU A 3 52.65 12.01 21.00
N ASP A 4 53.33 11.51 22.04
CA ASP A 4 52.95 11.55 23.46
C ASP A 4 53.18 12.92 24.15
N SER A 5 52.94 12.95 25.49
CA SER A 5 53.55 13.84 26.51
C SER A 5 52.87 15.22 26.76
N SER A 6 52.87 15.80 27.98
CA SER A 6 53.25 15.31 29.33
C SER A 6 52.70 16.18 30.49
N ARG A 7 52.82 15.66 31.72
CA ARG A 7 52.82 16.33 33.06
C ARG A 7 54.08 17.23 33.28
N PRO A 8 54.35 17.85 34.47
CA PRO A 8 53.54 18.40 35.60
C PRO A 8 54.01 19.84 36.02
N GLU A 9 53.81 20.24 37.29
CA GLU A 9 54.63 21.22 38.09
C GLU A 9 54.51 22.74 37.75
N LEU A 10 55.01 23.71 38.54
CA LEU A 10 54.98 24.05 40.00
C LEU A 10 55.52 25.50 40.18
N GLY A 11 55.30 26.16 41.32
CA GLY A 11 55.86 27.49 41.69
C GLY A 11 54.87 28.67 41.46
N ASP A 12 54.62 29.61 42.39
CA ASP A 12 55.46 30.44 43.29
C ASP A 12 56.16 31.59 42.53
N MET A 13 56.22 32.86 42.99
CA MET A 13 55.96 33.52 44.30
C MET A 13 54.97 34.72 44.12
N GLU A 14 54.57 35.56 45.09
CA GLU A 14 55.28 36.08 46.27
C GLU A 14 54.36 36.57 47.42
N GLN A 15 54.97 36.72 48.60
CA GLN A 15 54.39 37.06 49.92
C GLN A 15 54.68 38.56 50.27
N PRO A 16 54.55 39.15 51.51
CA PRO A 16 54.54 38.53 52.86
C PRO A 16 53.63 39.11 53.98
N MET A 17 53.30 38.26 54.98
CA MET A 17 53.12 38.54 56.45
C MET A 17 52.01 39.55 56.90
N THR A 18 51.37 39.54 58.07
CA THR A 18 51.31 38.78 59.37
C THR A 18 50.09 39.32 60.13
N GLU A 19 49.39 38.72 61.11
CA GLU A 19 49.22 37.38 61.73
C GLU A 19 47.97 37.51 62.69
N ARG A 20 47.45 36.61 63.55
CA ARG A 20 47.65 35.20 64.01
C ARG A 20 46.32 34.73 64.66
N GLY A 21 46.02 33.42 64.68
CA GLY A 21 45.20 32.82 65.77
C GLY A 21 43.86 32.14 65.41
N ASN A 22 43.90 30.81 65.30
CA ASN A 22 42.78 29.86 65.39
C ASN A 22 42.73 29.24 66.83
N PRO A 23 41.83 28.31 67.24
CA PRO A 23 40.74 27.62 66.52
C PRO A 23 39.37 27.50 67.27
N SER A 24 38.42 26.79 66.63
CA SER A 24 37.18 26.15 67.17
C SER A 24 37.50 24.86 68.00
N PRO A 25 36.61 23.87 68.29
CA PRO A 25 35.13 23.73 68.17
C PRO A 25 34.39 22.94 69.33
N LEU A 26 33.08 22.71 69.16
CA LEU A 26 32.27 21.51 69.54
C LEU A 26 31.84 21.13 70.99
N GLN A 27 30.66 20.46 71.03
CA GLN A 27 30.09 19.50 72.01
C GLN A 27 29.40 19.94 73.33
N ALA A 28 28.50 19.06 73.77
CA ALA A 28 27.67 19.03 75.00
C ALA A 28 28.20 17.89 75.94
N PRO A 29 27.56 17.41 77.05
CA PRO A 29 26.19 17.62 77.56
C PRO A 29 26.02 17.67 79.13
N ALA A 30 24.77 17.47 79.59
CA ALA A 30 24.33 16.83 80.86
C ALA A 30 24.08 17.66 82.17
N LEU A 31 23.22 17.04 83.00
CA LEU A 31 22.68 17.37 84.35
C LEU A 31 23.60 16.76 85.47
N PRO A 32 23.32 16.78 86.82
CA PRO A 32 22.07 17.08 87.57
C PRO A 32 22.21 17.83 88.93
N GLY A 33 21.13 17.85 89.74
CA GLY A 33 21.05 18.33 91.14
C GLY A 33 19.90 19.34 91.35
N GLU A 34 18.70 19.00 91.87
CA GLU A 34 18.32 18.65 93.26
C GLU A 34 18.38 19.85 94.25
N TRP A 35 17.38 20.23 95.06
CA TRP A 35 16.03 19.68 95.41
C TRP A 35 15.06 20.80 95.89
N ASN A 36 13.74 20.56 95.80
CA ASN A 36 12.63 21.14 96.60
C ASN A 36 12.42 22.69 96.61
N GLY A 37 11.22 23.24 96.89
CA GLY A 37 9.92 22.64 97.24
C GLY A 37 8.76 23.64 97.06
N SER A 38 7.52 23.20 97.26
CA SER A 38 6.29 23.84 96.73
C SER A 38 5.53 24.79 97.68
N THR A 39 4.82 25.76 97.08
CA THR A 39 3.47 26.28 97.42
C THR A 39 3.15 27.03 98.75
N GLN A 40 2.47 28.17 98.56
CA GLN A 40 1.27 28.68 99.27
C GLN A 40 1.33 29.47 100.61
N SER A 41 0.43 30.47 100.64
CA SER A 41 -0.33 31.12 101.74
C SER A 41 0.32 31.89 102.91
N GLU A 42 -0.17 33.14 103.03
CA GLU A 42 -0.75 33.80 104.23
C GLU A 42 0.06 34.18 105.49
N SER A 43 -0.49 35.19 106.17
CA SER A 43 -0.35 35.56 107.60
C SER A 43 1.02 36.03 108.15
N ALA A 44 1.16 37.35 108.24
CA ALA A 44 1.08 38.15 109.48
C ALA A 44 1.91 37.81 110.76
N PHE A 45 2.28 38.89 111.47
CA PHE A 45 2.77 38.98 112.87
C PHE A 45 4.21 38.49 113.14
N GLU A 46 5.14 39.38 113.54
CA GLU A 46 5.42 39.89 114.92
C GLU A 46 6.41 38.97 115.71
N GLN A 47 7.24 39.41 116.68
CA GLN A 47 7.44 40.71 117.35
C GLN A 47 8.88 40.84 117.96
N PHE A 48 9.07 41.88 118.80
CA PHE A 48 10.17 42.13 119.76
C PHE A 48 11.53 42.69 119.24
N GLY A 49 12.10 43.74 119.86
CA GLY A 49 11.47 44.70 120.79
C GLY A 49 12.40 45.49 121.73
N ARG A 50 11.80 46.55 122.32
CA ARG A 50 12.18 47.47 123.44
C ARG A 50 12.52 48.91 123.01
N LEU A 51 12.18 49.98 123.73
CA LEU A 51 11.21 50.36 124.81
C LEU A 51 11.33 51.93 124.97
N THR A 52 10.53 52.76 125.65
CA THR A 52 9.39 52.69 126.62
C THR A 52 8.38 53.84 126.35
N SER A 53 7.10 53.68 126.79
CA SER A 53 6.22 54.65 127.49
C SER A 53 6.04 56.15 127.04
N GLU A 54 4.90 56.82 127.30
CA GLU A 54 3.69 56.48 128.09
C GLU A 54 2.41 57.23 127.65
N HIS A 55 1.25 56.54 127.60
CA HIS A 55 -0.16 56.95 127.83
C HIS A 55 -0.75 58.28 127.26
N GLY A 56 -2.02 58.36 126.83
CA GLY A 56 -3.08 57.34 126.70
C GLY A 56 -4.50 57.93 126.52
N GLU A 57 -5.41 57.26 125.79
CA GLU A 57 -6.83 57.65 125.58
C GLU A 57 -7.83 56.82 126.42
N GLN A 58 -9.03 57.40 126.68
CA GLN A 58 -10.37 56.77 126.87
C GLN A 58 -11.38 57.80 127.44
N LYS A 59 -12.72 57.74 127.31
CA LYS A 59 -13.65 56.84 126.58
C LYS A 59 -15.05 57.50 126.33
N TRP A 60 -15.54 57.41 125.09
CA TRP A 60 -16.89 56.96 124.63
C TRP A 60 -18.24 57.62 125.06
N GLU A 61 -19.12 57.67 124.05
CA GLU A 61 -20.58 57.41 124.03
C GLU A 61 -21.66 58.47 124.38
N LYS A 62 -22.89 58.13 123.96
CA LYS A 62 -24.16 58.87 123.96
C LYS A 62 -24.88 58.69 125.33
N GLU A 63 -26.04 59.27 125.67
CA GLU A 63 -27.15 59.81 124.85
C GLU A 63 -27.96 60.89 125.62
N SER A 64 -29.14 61.27 125.11
CA SER A 64 -29.94 62.40 125.63
C SER A 64 -30.94 62.01 126.72
N GLN A 65 -31.26 62.91 127.68
CA GLN A 65 -32.60 63.56 127.80
C GLN A 65 -32.88 64.36 129.11
N GLN A 66 -33.56 65.51 128.92
CA GLN A 66 -34.66 66.11 129.72
C GLN A 66 -34.57 66.48 131.22
N ARG A 67 -35.05 67.73 131.50
CA ARG A 67 -35.65 68.28 132.75
C ARG A 67 -34.73 68.43 133.98
N GLY A 68 -35.02 69.34 134.93
CA GLY A 68 -35.97 70.46 134.86
C GLY A 68 -36.53 70.94 136.20
N ALA A 69 -35.97 72.06 136.71
CA ALA A 69 -36.50 73.00 137.73
C ALA A 69 -36.83 72.50 139.16
N GLU A 70 -36.21 73.13 140.16
CA GLU A 70 -36.76 73.74 141.40
C GLU A 70 -35.61 74.06 142.40
N LYS A 71 -35.67 75.01 143.36
CA LYS A 71 -36.33 76.34 143.44
C LYS A 71 -35.79 77.11 144.68
N HIS A 72 -36.09 78.41 144.77
CA HIS A 72 -35.87 79.33 145.92
C HIS A 72 -34.41 79.63 146.35
N GLU A 73 -34.10 80.71 147.09
CA GLU A 73 -34.40 82.16 146.97
C GLU A 73 -33.71 82.94 148.11
N ILE A 74 -33.84 84.29 148.15
CA ILE A 74 -33.53 85.21 149.28
C ILE A 74 -32.01 85.41 149.57
N SER A 75 -31.48 86.62 149.89
CA SER A 75 -31.80 88.02 149.55
C SER A 75 -30.58 88.91 149.91
N GLY A 76 -30.36 90.03 149.22
CA GLY A 76 -29.12 90.84 149.30
C GLY A 76 -28.95 91.74 150.54
N ARG A 77 -27.93 92.64 150.53
CA ARG A 77 -27.94 93.93 151.28
C ARG A 77 -26.82 94.95 150.94
N SER A 78 -27.23 96.13 150.46
CA SER A 78 -26.74 97.53 150.60
C SER A 78 -25.23 97.95 150.72
N GLU A 79 -24.81 98.80 149.77
CA GLU A 79 -24.29 100.19 149.95
C GLU A 79 -22.91 100.52 150.62
N ALA A 80 -22.56 101.83 150.55
CA ALA A 80 -21.34 102.54 150.99
C ALA A 80 -20.09 102.39 150.07
N THR A 81 -19.31 103.44 149.76
CA THR A 81 -19.39 104.87 150.13
C THR A 81 -18.76 105.82 149.08
N THR A 82 -19.06 107.11 149.26
CA THR A 82 -18.38 108.36 148.82
C THR A 82 -16.89 108.26 148.39
N GLU A 83 -16.37 109.11 147.50
CA GLU A 83 -16.14 110.55 147.77
C GLU A 83 -16.44 111.55 146.63
N LYS A 84 -16.62 112.82 147.03
CA LYS A 84 -16.83 113.98 146.16
C LYS A 84 -15.55 114.82 146.12
N THR A 85 -15.24 115.41 144.97
CA THR A 85 -14.55 116.71 144.91
C THR A 85 -15.34 117.65 144.02
N GLU A 86 -15.35 118.93 144.38
CA GLU A 86 -16.49 119.82 144.17
C GLU A 86 -16.65 120.38 142.75
N LEU A 87 -17.89 120.77 142.42
CA LEU A 87 -18.20 121.54 141.22
C LEU A 87 -17.76 123.00 141.41
N VAL A 88 -17.24 123.60 140.34
CA VAL A 88 -17.54 125.01 140.04
C VAL A 88 -18.17 125.06 138.64
N VAL A 89 -19.43 124.65 138.59
CA VAL A 89 -20.29 124.87 137.41
C VAL A 89 -20.85 126.29 137.54
N LEU A 90 -20.69 127.10 136.48
CA LEU A 90 -21.38 128.38 136.37
C LEU A 90 -22.90 128.13 136.39
N ASP A 91 -23.57 128.76 137.35
CA ASP A 91 -24.99 128.58 137.66
C ASP A 91 -25.86 128.55 136.39
N PRO A 92 -26.83 127.62 136.21
CA PRO A 92 -27.54 127.47 134.94
C PRO A 92 -28.23 128.74 134.44
N GLU A 93 -28.62 129.67 135.32
CA GLU A 93 -29.24 130.94 134.94
C GLU A 93 -28.25 132.07 134.63
N HIS A 94 -26.95 131.87 134.88
CA HIS A 94 -25.88 132.89 134.76
C HIS A 94 -25.89 133.56 133.37
N PRO A 95 -25.86 134.90 133.28
CA PRO A 95 -26.20 135.62 132.04
C PRO A 95 -25.30 135.30 130.85
N LEU A 96 -24.05 134.85 131.08
CA LEU A 96 -23.13 134.43 130.01
C LEU A 96 -23.45 133.04 129.42
N MET A 97 -24.21 132.18 130.10
CA MET A 97 -24.49 130.80 129.66
C MET A 97 -25.72 130.68 128.74
N ARG A 98 -26.72 131.57 128.89
CA ARG A 98 -28.02 131.46 128.20
C ARG A 98 -27.91 131.35 126.67
N ARG A 99 -26.96 132.08 126.05
CA ARG A 99 -26.73 132.09 124.60
C ARG A 99 -26.24 130.72 124.08
N PHE A 100 -25.30 130.09 124.79
CA PHE A 100 -24.79 128.76 124.44
C PHE A 100 -25.83 127.65 124.68
N GLN A 101 -26.52 127.67 125.83
CA GLN A 101 -27.53 126.67 126.18
C GLN A 101 -28.66 126.56 125.14
N ALA A 102 -29.15 127.70 124.63
CA ALA A 102 -30.21 127.74 123.62
C ALA A 102 -29.77 127.09 122.29
N ALA A 103 -28.56 127.43 121.82
CA ALA A 103 -28.00 126.86 120.59
C ALA A 103 -27.76 125.34 120.71
N LEU A 104 -27.21 124.89 121.84
CA LEU A 104 -26.93 123.48 122.09
C LEU A 104 -28.21 122.63 122.14
N LYS A 105 -29.27 123.13 122.80
CA LYS A 105 -30.55 122.42 122.94
C LYS A 105 -31.19 122.11 121.58
N ASN A 106 -31.18 123.07 120.65
CA ASN A 106 -31.77 122.91 119.31
C ASN A 106 -30.95 122.00 118.38
N TYR A 107 -29.65 121.85 118.61
CA TYR A 107 -28.83 120.86 117.90
C TYR A 107 -29.10 119.44 118.40
N LEU A 108 -29.20 119.26 119.72
CA LEU A 108 -29.40 117.94 120.34
C LEU A 108 -30.78 117.34 120.02
N THR A 109 -31.86 118.13 119.99
CA THR A 109 -33.19 117.62 119.62
C THR A 109 -33.22 117.02 118.22
N LYS A 110 -32.68 117.74 117.21
CA LYS A 110 -32.60 117.24 115.82
C LYS A 110 -31.81 115.94 115.69
N GLN A 111 -30.70 115.79 116.43
CA GLN A 111 -29.92 114.55 116.41
C GLN A 111 -30.67 113.39 117.10
N ILE A 112 -31.37 113.66 118.20
CA ILE A 112 -32.22 112.67 118.88
C ILE A 112 -33.37 112.23 117.96
N GLU A 113 -33.99 113.13 117.20
CA GLU A 113 -35.03 112.78 116.22
C GLU A 113 -34.49 111.88 115.10
N LYS A 114 -33.30 112.18 114.54
CA LYS A 114 -32.65 111.34 113.53
C LYS A 114 -32.35 109.93 114.04
N VAL A 115 -31.69 109.82 115.20
CA VAL A 115 -31.36 108.50 115.80
C VAL A 115 -32.62 107.71 116.15
N ASN A 116 -33.72 108.38 116.53
CA ASN A 116 -35.01 107.71 116.76
C ASN A 116 -35.71 107.25 115.47
N LEU A 117 -35.40 107.81 114.29
CA LEU A 117 -35.84 107.25 113.01
C LEU A 117 -35.02 106.03 112.65
N GLU A 118 -33.69 106.13 112.70
CA GLU A 118 -32.75 105.02 112.46
C GLU A 118 -33.07 103.80 113.35
N LEU A 119 -33.38 104.02 114.64
CA LEU A 119 -33.80 102.95 115.56
C LEU A 119 -35.13 102.29 115.20
N ARG A 120 -36.07 103.02 114.58
CA ARG A 120 -37.34 102.43 114.10
C ARG A 120 -37.10 101.61 112.84
N GLU A 121 -36.33 102.14 111.90
CA GLU A 121 -35.96 101.46 110.66
C GLU A 121 -35.23 100.15 110.94
N LEU A 122 -34.19 100.17 111.78
CA LEU A 122 -33.46 98.97 112.21
C LEU A 122 -34.37 97.93 112.88
N ARG A 123 -35.33 98.36 113.72
CA ARG A 123 -36.32 97.45 114.33
C ARG A 123 -37.24 96.81 113.28
N THR A 124 -37.63 97.53 112.22
CA THR A 124 -38.41 96.92 111.12
C THR A 124 -37.57 95.98 110.25
N ALA A 125 -36.31 96.32 109.98
CA ALA A 125 -35.38 95.46 109.26
C ALA A 125 -35.11 94.15 110.02
N THR A 126 -34.92 94.21 111.35
CA THR A 126 -34.77 93.03 112.20
C THR A 126 -36.00 92.12 112.15
N LYS A 127 -37.22 92.68 112.11
CA LYS A 127 -38.44 91.88 111.94
C LYS A 127 -38.50 91.20 110.56
N LYS A 128 -38.22 91.93 109.47
CA LYS A 128 -38.19 91.35 108.11
C LYS A 128 -37.16 90.21 107.99
N SER A 129 -35.96 90.40 108.53
CA SER A 129 -34.89 89.40 108.51
C SER A 129 -35.25 88.10 109.26
N LYS A 130 -36.06 88.17 110.34
CA LYS A 130 -36.56 86.97 111.02
C LYS A 130 -37.54 86.18 110.16
N VAL A 131 -38.54 86.84 109.57
CA VAL A 131 -39.50 86.19 108.66
C VAL A 131 -38.77 85.57 107.47
N GLN A 132 -37.84 86.28 106.85
CA GLN A 132 -37.01 85.75 105.76
C GLN A 132 -36.17 84.53 106.17
N ARG A 133 -35.68 84.47 107.42
CA ARG A 133 -34.98 83.28 107.94
C ARG A 133 -35.92 82.09 108.13
N GLU A 134 -37.16 82.32 108.53
CA GLU A 134 -38.18 81.29 108.70
C GLU A 134 -38.66 80.76 107.34
N GLU A 135 -38.91 81.64 106.36
CA GLU A 135 -39.18 81.32 104.95
C GLU A 135 -38.05 80.49 104.32
N LEU A 136 -36.80 80.94 104.46
CA LEU A 136 -35.62 80.20 103.99
C LEU A 136 -35.46 78.85 104.68
N GLY A 137 -35.86 78.72 105.96
CA GLY A 137 -35.88 77.44 106.68
C GLY A 137 -36.85 76.43 106.06
N VAL A 138 -38.05 76.87 105.68
CA VAL A 138 -39.05 76.04 105.00
C VAL A 138 -38.57 75.66 103.59
N VAL A 139 -37.99 76.61 102.84
CA VAL A 139 -37.43 76.33 101.50
C VAL A 139 -36.26 75.34 101.57
N LEU A 140 -35.37 75.47 102.56
CA LEU A 140 -34.27 74.52 102.79
C LEU A 140 -34.79 73.12 103.15
N TYR A 141 -35.84 73.01 103.96
CA TYR A 141 -36.45 71.71 104.26
C TYR A 141 -37.11 71.06 103.03
N GLY A 142 -37.80 71.86 102.19
CA GLY A 142 -38.33 71.39 100.91
C GLY A 142 -37.23 70.91 99.95
N ALA A 143 -36.12 71.65 99.87
CA ALA A 143 -34.95 71.27 99.09
C ALA A 143 -34.27 70.00 99.63
N GLN A 144 -34.24 69.79 100.96
CA GLN A 144 -33.74 68.56 101.58
C GLN A 144 -34.62 67.34 101.24
N GLN A 145 -35.95 67.50 101.23
CA GLN A 145 -36.86 66.43 100.80
C GLN A 145 -36.70 66.10 99.30
N GLN A 146 -36.55 67.11 98.44
CA GLN A 146 -36.27 66.92 97.01
C GLN A 146 -34.92 66.23 96.78
N LEU A 147 -33.88 66.62 97.52
CA LEU A 147 -32.55 66.02 97.44
C LEU A 147 -32.57 64.55 97.88
N ALA A 148 -33.29 64.21 98.95
CA ALA A 148 -33.47 62.81 99.37
C ALA A 148 -34.24 61.97 98.33
N HIS A 149 -35.24 62.55 97.66
CA HIS A 149 -35.94 61.87 96.56
C HIS A 149 -35.00 61.59 95.39
N LEU A 150 -34.22 62.60 94.97
CA LEU A 150 -33.25 62.49 93.89
C LEU A 150 -32.10 61.51 94.21
N GLN A 151 -31.66 61.42 95.46
CA GLN A 151 -30.71 60.41 95.91
C GLN A 151 -31.29 59.00 95.77
N MET A 152 -32.50 58.77 96.26
CA MET A 152 -33.19 57.48 96.12
C MET A 152 -33.46 57.10 94.64
N GLU A 153 -33.74 58.09 93.77
CA GLU A 153 -33.88 57.85 92.34
C GLU A 153 -32.53 57.55 91.65
N LEU A 154 -31.45 58.19 92.09
CA LEU A 154 -30.10 57.94 91.61
C LEU A 154 -29.62 56.55 92.03
N GLU A 155 -29.85 56.14 93.28
CA GLU A 155 -29.60 54.77 93.77
C GLU A 155 -30.36 53.74 92.93
N LYS A 156 -31.68 53.92 92.74
CA LYS A 156 -32.49 53.06 91.85
C LYS A 156 -32.02 53.06 90.39
N SER A 157 -31.40 54.14 89.92
CA SER A 157 -30.79 54.19 88.59
C SER A 157 -29.47 53.43 88.54
N HIS A 158 -28.67 53.50 89.61
CA HIS A 158 -27.42 52.77 89.77
C HIS A 158 -27.65 51.25 89.84
N ASP A 159 -28.65 50.80 90.62
CA ASP A 159 -29.07 49.41 90.68
C ASP A 159 -29.51 48.87 89.30
N ARG A 160 -30.24 49.67 88.53
CA ARG A 160 -30.62 49.31 87.15
C ARG A 160 -29.40 49.25 86.24
N CYS A 161 -28.46 50.18 86.36
CA CYS A 161 -27.22 50.17 85.59
C CYS A 161 -26.33 48.97 85.95
N SER A 162 -26.24 48.56 87.22
CA SER A 162 -25.47 47.38 87.61
C SER A 162 -26.12 46.07 87.13
N GLN A 163 -27.45 45.97 87.20
CA GLN A 163 -28.21 44.84 86.63
C GLN A 163 -28.03 44.74 85.10
N VAL A 164 -28.11 45.86 84.38
CA VAL A 164 -27.88 45.90 82.92
C VAL A 164 -26.41 45.61 82.57
N ALA A 165 -25.45 46.05 83.39
CA ALA A 165 -24.03 45.74 83.20
C ALA A 165 -23.76 44.24 83.40
N ALA A 166 -24.30 43.62 84.45
CA ALA A 166 -24.18 42.18 84.70
C ALA A 166 -24.84 41.34 83.60
N ALA A 167 -26.05 41.70 83.16
CA ALA A 167 -26.72 41.04 82.05
C ALA A 167 -25.96 41.20 80.72
N ARG A 168 -25.33 42.37 80.49
CA ARG A 168 -24.43 42.58 79.36
C ARG A 168 -23.20 41.69 79.43
N GLN A 169 -22.54 41.59 80.59
CA GLN A 169 -21.36 40.73 80.78
C GLN A 169 -21.69 39.27 80.50
N GLN A 170 -22.82 38.76 81.02
CA GLN A 170 -23.30 37.41 80.73
C GLN A 170 -23.53 37.18 79.23
N LEU A 171 -24.16 38.13 78.53
CA LEU A 171 -24.34 38.04 77.07
C LEU A 171 -23.03 38.17 76.29
N GLU A 172 -22.04 38.91 76.79
CA GLU A 172 -20.71 39.00 76.18
C GLU A 172 -19.91 37.70 76.38
N GLU A 173 -19.96 37.09 77.57
CA GLU A 173 -19.39 35.76 77.86
C GLU A 173 -20.05 34.64 77.04
N GLU A 174 -21.39 34.62 76.95
CA GLU A 174 -22.14 33.70 76.09
C GLU A 174 -21.71 33.87 74.62
N LEU A 175 -21.64 35.12 74.14
CA LEU A 175 -21.27 35.44 72.76
C LEU A 175 -19.81 35.10 72.45
N GLU A 176 -18.88 35.24 73.41
CA GLU A 176 -17.51 34.74 73.27
C GLU A 176 -17.44 33.22 73.24
N SER A 177 -18.24 32.52 74.06
CA SER A 177 -18.36 31.05 73.99
C SER A 177 -18.93 30.59 72.65
N LEU A 178 -19.89 31.32 72.08
CA LEU A 178 -20.47 31.08 70.76
C LEU A 178 -19.49 31.39 69.63
N ARG A 179 -18.66 32.44 69.75
CA ARG A 179 -17.55 32.71 68.82
C ARG A 179 -16.49 31.61 68.86
N LEU A 180 -16.15 31.11 70.04
CA LEU A 180 -15.14 30.07 70.22
C LEU A 180 -15.64 28.71 69.71
N THR A 181 -16.88 28.33 70.02
CA THR A 181 -17.50 27.12 69.44
C THR A 181 -17.68 27.24 67.92
N HIS A 182 -18.10 28.40 67.39
CA HIS A 182 -18.16 28.64 65.94
C HIS A 182 -16.78 28.53 65.29
N LYS A 183 -15.72 29.09 65.90
CA LYS A 183 -14.33 29.00 65.39
C LYS A 183 -13.83 27.55 65.37
N ASN A 184 -14.12 26.77 66.41
CA ASN A 184 -13.79 25.35 66.47
C ASN A 184 -14.57 24.56 65.40
N VAL A 185 -15.86 24.86 65.21
CA VAL A 185 -16.68 24.26 64.14
C VAL A 185 -16.16 24.63 62.76
N SER A 186 -15.79 25.90 62.50
CA SER A 186 -15.25 26.29 61.19
C SER A 186 -13.92 25.59 60.91
N GLN A 187 -13.02 25.53 61.90
CA GLN A 187 -11.76 24.78 61.79
C GLN A 187 -12.00 23.29 61.52
N ASN A 188 -12.91 22.66 62.25
CA ASN A 188 -13.31 21.27 61.99
C ASN A 188 -13.89 21.09 60.58
N THR A 189 -14.75 22.00 60.10
CA THR A 189 -15.29 21.91 58.72
C THR A 189 -14.23 22.14 57.65
N ASP A 190 -13.22 22.97 57.90
CA ASP A 190 -12.11 23.18 56.97
C ASP A 190 -11.13 21.99 56.99
N ASP A 191 -10.94 21.31 58.12
CA ASP A 191 -10.19 20.06 58.19
C ASP A 191 -10.94 18.87 57.57
N GLU A 192 -12.27 18.79 57.73
CA GLU A 192 -13.09 17.84 56.96
C GLU A 192 -13.07 18.17 55.45
N ARG A 193 -13.07 19.46 55.05
CA ARG A 193 -12.88 19.85 53.64
C ARG A 193 -11.52 19.40 53.10
N LYS A 194 -10.43 19.53 53.88
CA LYS A 194 -9.09 19.02 53.51
C LYS A 194 -9.07 17.49 53.42
N LYS A 195 -9.78 16.78 54.31
CA LYS A 195 -9.94 15.32 54.21
C LYS A 195 -10.74 14.94 52.97
N VAL A 196 -11.82 15.67 52.65
CA VAL A 196 -12.62 15.44 51.43
C VAL A 196 -11.81 15.72 50.17
N SER A 197 -11.00 16.78 50.10
CA SER A 197 -10.15 17.02 48.92
C SER A 197 -8.98 16.02 48.82
N ALA A 198 -8.44 15.55 49.95
CA ALA A 198 -7.49 14.44 49.97
C ALA A 198 -8.14 13.12 49.51
N MET A 199 -9.39 12.85 49.89
CA MET A 199 -10.15 11.69 49.41
C MET A 199 -10.55 11.83 47.94
N GLN A 200 -10.91 13.04 47.47
CA GLN A 200 -11.20 13.31 46.06
C GLN A 200 -9.95 13.10 45.20
N THR A 201 -8.80 13.65 45.57
CA THR A 201 -7.54 13.40 44.85
C THR A 201 -7.09 11.94 44.93
N GLN A 202 -7.37 11.22 46.03
CA GLN A 202 -7.18 9.76 46.09
C GLN A 202 -8.14 9.02 45.15
N ILE A 203 -9.41 9.41 45.05
CA ILE A 203 -10.40 8.84 44.13
C ILE A 203 -10.03 9.14 42.68
N GLU A 204 -9.54 10.34 42.37
CA GLU A 204 -9.05 10.74 41.05
C GLU A 204 -7.80 9.95 40.66
N ASN A 205 -6.83 9.80 41.57
CA ASN A 205 -5.66 8.94 41.36
C ASN A 205 -6.07 7.46 41.17
N LEU A 206 -7.02 6.95 41.96
CA LEU A 206 -7.55 5.59 41.78
C LEU A 206 -8.35 5.45 40.48
N ALA A 207 -9.08 6.47 40.04
CA ALA A 207 -9.79 6.49 38.77
C ALA A 207 -8.82 6.55 37.59
N LEU A 208 -7.70 7.28 37.69
CA LEU A 208 -6.61 7.26 36.73
C LEU A 208 -5.93 5.88 36.69
N HIS A 209 -5.64 5.28 37.84
CA HIS A 209 -5.11 3.90 37.89
C HIS A 209 -6.10 2.88 37.31
N LEU A 210 -7.40 3.01 37.56
CA LEU A 210 -8.43 2.17 36.94
C LEU A 210 -8.54 2.41 35.43
N PHE A 211 -8.44 3.66 34.96
CA PHE A 211 -8.43 4.00 33.53
C PHE A 211 -7.21 3.40 32.83
N TYR A 212 -6.00 3.56 33.38
CA TYR A 212 -4.79 2.92 32.84
C TYR A 212 -4.87 1.39 32.90
N MET A 213 -5.45 0.80 33.95
CA MET A 213 -5.63 -0.64 34.02
C MET A 213 -6.69 -1.15 33.03
N GLN A 214 -7.73 -0.36 32.75
CA GLN A 214 -8.73 -0.66 31.73
C GLN A 214 -8.16 -0.54 30.32
N SER A 215 -7.40 0.52 30.00
CA SER A 215 -6.73 0.63 28.70
C SER A 215 -5.71 -0.48 28.50
N MET A 216 -4.95 -0.86 29.54
CA MET A 216 -4.04 -2.00 29.48
C MET A 216 -4.77 -3.34 29.33
N ASP A 217 -5.94 -3.55 29.94
CA ASP A 217 -6.76 -4.75 29.72
C ASP A 217 -7.39 -4.75 28.30
N GLU A 218 -7.83 -3.61 27.77
CA GLU A 218 -8.28 -3.49 26.39
C GLU A 218 -7.16 -3.76 25.38
N ASP A 219 -5.97 -3.19 25.59
CA ASP A 219 -4.76 -3.47 24.80
C ASP A 219 -4.34 -4.94 24.95
N MET A 220 -4.37 -5.53 26.15
CA MET A 220 -4.07 -6.95 26.35
C MET A 220 -5.10 -7.85 25.67
N ARG A 221 -6.39 -7.51 25.73
CA ARG A 221 -7.46 -8.22 24.98
C ARG A 221 -7.25 -8.09 23.48
N HIS A 222 -6.91 -6.91 22.98
CA HIS A 222 -6.61 -6.70 21.56
C HIS A 222 -5.40 -7.51 21.13
N ASN A 223 -4.30 -7.47 21.89
CA ASN A 223 -3.10 -8.28 21.65
C ASN A 223 -3.38 -9.79 21.76
N ILE A 224 -4.22 -10.25 22.69
CA ILE A 224 -4.67 -11.64 22.79
C ILE A 224 -5.54 -12.03 21.58
N ILE A 225 -6.36 -11.12 21.05
CA ILE A 225 -7.15 -11.35 19.83
C ILE A 225 -6.22 -11.40 18.60
N LEU A 226 -5.28 -10.47 18.47
CA LEU A 226 -4.26 -10.47 17.41
C LEU A 226 -3.41 -11.73 17.47
N MET A 227 -2.98 -12.15 18.66
CA MET A 227 -2.24 -13.40 18.88
C MET A 227 -3.08 -14.63 18.53
N LYS A 228 -4.36 -14.69 18.92
CA LYS A 228 -5.29 -15.75 18.51
C LYS A 228 -5.61 -15.74 17.01
N GLN A 229 -5.44 -14.60 16.32
CA GLN A 229 -5.53 -14.52 14.86
C GLN A 229 -4.23 -14.92 14.18
N SER A 230 -3.06 -14.53 14.71
CA SER A 230 -1.76 -14.88 14.15
C SER A 230 -1.43 -16.36 14.35
N THR A 231 -1.77 -16.96 15.50
CA THR A 231 -1.67 -18.42 15.68
C THR A 231 -2.58 -19.15 14.70
N LYS A 232 -3.85 -18.75 14.54
CA LYS A 232 -4.76 -19.36 13.55
C LYS A 232 -4.29 -19.19 12.10
N ARG A 233 -3.62 -18.07 11.76
CA ARG A 233 -2.99 -17.90 10.44
C ARG A 233 -1.79 -18.84 10.28
N ALA A 234 -0.91 -18.89 11.27
CA ALA A 234 0.25 -19.80 11.28
C ALA A 234 -0.16 -21.29 11.29
N GLU A 235 -1.24 -21.66 11.96
CA GLU A 235 -1.86 -23.00 11.92
C GLU A 235 -2.40 -23.30 10.52
N ALA A 236 -3.13 -22.37 9.90
CA ALA A 236 -3.64 -22.54 8.54
C ALA A 236 -2.52 -22.60 7.49
N GLU A 237 -1.46 -21.81 7.66
CA GLU A 237 -0.25 -21.83 6.83
C GLU A 237 0.55 -23.12 7.03
N LYS A 238 0.68 -23.60 8.27
CA LYS A 238 1.26 -24.92 8.58
C LYS A 238 0.46 -26.04 7.92
N VAL A 239 -0.87 -26.04 8.02
CA VAL A 239 -1.73 -27.06 7.38
C VAL A 239 -1.62 -27.01 5.85
N ARG A 240 -1.53 -25.81 5.25
CA ARG A 240 -1.23 -25.66 3.81
C ARG A 240 0.15 -26.22 3.47
N ALA A 241 1.18 -25.88 4.24
CA ALA A 241 2.54 -26.40 4.05
C ALA A 241 2.62 -27.92 4.24
N GLU A 242 1.87 -28.51 5.17
CA GLU A 242 1.73 -29.96 5.31
C GLU A 242 1.05 -30.59 4.09
N VAL A 243 0.03 -29.95 3.50
CA VAL A 243 -0.65 -30.44 2.29
C VAL A 243 0.26 -30.34 1.06
N GLU A 244 0.97 -29.22 0.86
CA GLU A 244 1.95 -29.11 -0.22
C GLU A 244 3.15 -30.03 -0.01
N LYS A 245 3.61 -30.24 1.23
CA LYS A 245 4.63 -31.25 1.52
C LYS A 245 4.12 -32.65 1.18
N ARG A 246 2.93 -33.05 1.59
CA ARG A 246 2.36 -34.38 1.25
C ARG A 246 2.25 -34.57 -0.28
N LYS A 247 1.96 -33.52 -1.05
CA LYS A 247 2.00 -33.56 -2.53
C LYS A 247 3.42 -33.71 -3.07
N GLN A 248 4.41 -33.03 -2.48
CA GLN A 248 5.83 -33.17 -2.83
C GLN A 248 6.35 -34.56 -2.47
N ASP A 249 6.04 -35.07 -1.28
CA ASP A 249 6.37 -36.41 -0.82
C ASP A 249 5.80 -37.45 -1.82
N LEU A 250 4.52 -37.35 -2.19
CA LEU A 250 3.90 -38.22 -3.22
C LEU A 250 4.51 -38.08 -4.63
N LEU A 251 4.98 -36.88 -5.00
CA LEU A 251 5.67 -36.65 -6.27
C LEU A 251 7.07 -37.28 -6.26
N VAL A 252 7.81 -37.17 -5.15
CA VAL A 252 9.09 -37.86 -4.94
C VAL A 252 8.88 -39.38 -4.94
N ASP A 253 7.83 -39.88 -4.28
CA ASP A 253 7.45 -41.30 -4.29
C ASP A 253 7.13 -41.82 -5.70
N ARG A 254 6.60 -40.96 -6.58
CA ARG A 254 6.38 -41.29 -8.00
C ARG A 254 7.67 -41.26 -8.80
N LEU A 255 8.46 -40.19 -8.66
CA LEU A 255 9.72 -40.01 -9.39
C LEU A 255 10.76 -41.07 -9.03
N THR A 256 10.84 -41.46 -7.75
CA THR A 256 11.73 -42.54 -7.28
C THR A 256 11.35 -43.89 -7.88
N ARG A 257 10.05 -44.26 -7.88
CA ARG A 257 9.57 -45.45 -8.60
C ARG A 257 9.94 -45.41 -10.08
N GLN A 258 9.71 -44.28 -10.75
CA GLN A 258 10.09 -44.12 -12.16
C GLN A 258 11.61 -44.20 -12.39
N THR A 259 12.45 -43.73 -11.47
CA THR A 259 13.90 -43.93 -11.57
C THR A 259 14.32 -45.38 -11.35
N PHE A 260 13.64 -46.13 -10.47
CA PHE A 260 13.89 -47.58 -10.32
C PHE A 260 13.42 -48.36 -11.57
N GLU A 261 12.23 -48.09 -12.08
CA GLU A 261 11.71 -48.67 -13.34
C GLU A 261 12.67 -48.42 -14.52
N LEU A 262 13.28 -47.23 -14.60
CA LEU A 262 14.28 -46.89 -15.62
C LEU A 262 15.65 -47.53 -15.34
N GLN A 263 16.08 -47.67 -14.09
CA GLN A 263 17.31 -48.38 -13.73
C GLN A 263 17.22 -49.88 -14.04
N GLU A 264 16.07 -50.52 -13.79
CA GLU A 264 15.81 -51.91 -14.18
C GLU A 264 15.83 -52.06 -15.70
N GLN A 265 15.23 -51.13 -16.45
CA GLN A 265 15.30 -51.13 -17.92
C GLN A 265 16.73 -50.95 -18.44
N ILE A 266 17.52 -50.04 -17.85
CA ILE A 266 18.93 -49.85 -18.21
C ILE A 266 19.73 -51.13 -17.96
N ALA A 267 19.59 -51.76 -16.78
CA ALA A 267 20.29 -53.01 -16.46
C ALA A 267 19.91 -54.16 -17.41
N LEU A 268 18.63 -54.24 -17.82
CA LEU A 268 18.17 -55.21 -18.83
C LEU A 268 18.79 -54.94 -20.21
N PHE A 269 18.87 -53.68 -20.65
CA PHE A 269 19.51 -53.33 -21.92
C PHE A 269 21.03 -53.51 -21.90
N GLU A 270 21.70 -53.24 -20.77
CA GLU A 270 23.13 -53.51 -20.58
C GLU A 270 23.42 -55.01 -20.65
N ALA A 271 22.60 -55.86 -20.01
CA ALA A 271 22.72 -57.31 -20.10
C ALA A 271 22.50 -57.83 -21.54
N GLN A 272 21.50 -57.29 -22.26
CA GLN A 272 21.28 -57.61 -23.67
C GLN A 272 22.44 -57.16 -24.57
N PHE A 273 23.01 -55.98 -24.32
CA PHE A 273 24.16 -55.47 -25.06
C PHE A 273 25.41 -56.33 -24.84
N VAL A 274 25.67 -56.78 -23.61
CA VAL A 274 26.78 -57.71 -23.32
C VAL A 274 26.60 -59.03 -24.07
N ALA A 275 25.41 -59.64 -24.03
CA ALA A 275 25.13 -60.87 -24.78
C ALA A 275 25.34 -60.69 -26.30
N GLN A 276 24.82 -59.59 -26.88
CA GLN A 276 25.04 -59.28 -28.30
C GLN A 276 26.51 -58.98 -28.63
N ALA A 277 27.29 -58.41 -27.69
CA ALA A 277 28.72 -58.21 -27.87
C ALA A 277 29.50 -59.53 -27.87
N GLU A 278 29.05 -60.54 -27.11
CA GLU A 278 29.60 -61.89 -27.13
C GLU A 278 29.20 -62.67 -28.39
N ASP A 279 27.93 -62.65 -28.79
CA ASP A 279 27.47 -63.26 -30.06
C ASP A 279 28.17 -62.65 -31.29
N THR A 280 28.32 -61.32 -31.33
CA THR A 280 29.06 -60.64 -32.41
C THR A 280 30.57 -60.87 -32.35
N LYS A 281 31.13 -61.29 -31.20
CA LYS A 281 32.52 -61.72 -31.08
C LYS A 281 32.70 -63.16 -31.59
N VAL A 282 31.83 -64.08 -31.19
CA VAL A 282 31.85 -65.49 -31.65
C VAL A 282 31.65 -65.58 -33.16
N THR A 283 30.68 -64.85 -33.72
CA THR A 283 30.47 -64.82 -35.18
C THR A 283 31.63 -64.20 -35.94
N ARG A 284 32.31 -63.17 -35.40
CA ARG A 284 33.57 -62.65 -35.98
C ARG A 284 34.70 -63.67 -35.94
N GLN A 285 34.80 -64.49 -34.88
CA GLN A 285 35.79 -65.56 -34.80
C GLN A 285 35.55 -66.61 -35.89
N ALA A 286 34.32 -67.10 -36.04
CA ALA A 286 33.95 -68.04 -37.09
C ALA A 286 34.17 -67.48 -38.52
N VAL A 287 33.89 -66.19 -38.75
CA VAL A 287 34.20 -65.52 -40.03
C VAL A 287 35.70 -65.44 -40.27
N ASN A 288 36.51 -65.12 -39.25
CA ASN A 288 37.97 -65.09 -39.38
C ASN A 288 38.53 -66.49 -39.68
N GLU A 289 38.02 -67.53 -39.03
CA GLU A 289 38.40 -68.94 -39.26
C GLU A 289 38.06 -69.35 -40.71
N ALA A 290 36.85 -69.10 -41.18
CA ALA A 290 36.46 -69.33 -42.58
C ALA A 290 37.31 -68.52 -43.57
N CYS A 291 37.70 -67.28 -43.24
CA CYS A 291 38.63 -66.50 -44.05
C CYS A 291 40.04 -67.10 -44.10
N MET A 292 40.50 -67.76 -43.03
CA MET A 292 41.79 -68.48 -43.01
C MET A 292 41.71 -69.78 -43.82
N GLU A 293 40.60 -70.52 -43.76
CA GLU A 293 40.36 -71.69 -44.62
C GLU A 293 40.33 -71.30 -46.11
N VAL A 294 39.61 -70.23 -46.47
CA VAL A 294 39.58 -69.71 -47.84
C VAL A 294 40.97 -69.25 -48.31
N GLN A 295 41.82 -68.72 -47.41
CA GLN A 295 43.22 -68.43 -47.74
C GLN A 295 44.04 -69.71 -47.98
N ALA A 296 43.87 -70.74 -47.14
CA ALA A 296 44.53 -72.03 -47.32
C ALA A 296 44.15 -72.69 -48.66
N ILE A 297 42.85 -72.78 -48.97
CA ILE A 297 42.33 -73.29 -50.25
C ILE A 297 42.91 -72.49 -51.44
N ASN A 298 43.07 -71.17 -51.31
CA ASN A 298 43.70 -70.35 -52.35
C ASN A 298 45.22 -70.61 -52.50
N VAL A 299 45.93 -70.96 -51.42
CA VAL A 299 47.33 -71.41 -51.49
C VAL A 299 47.44 -72.78 -52.17
N GLU A 300 46.55 -73.72 -51.86
CA GLU A 300 46.51 -75.04 -52.51
C GLU A 300 46.16 -74.93 -53.99
N LYS A 301 45.15 -74.13 -54.36
CA LYS A 301 44.82 -73.81 -55.75
C LYS A 301 46.03 -73.22 -56.50
N LYS A 302 46.80 -72.34 -55.86
CA LYS A 302 48.06 -71.80 -56.42
C LYS A 302 49.15 -72.86 -56.57
N ARG A 303 49.28 -73.82 -55.64
CA ARG A 303 50.20 -74.97 -55.76
C ARG A 303 49.78 -75.88 -56.92
N LEU A 304 48.51 -76.29 -56.98
CA LEU A 304 47.97 -77.20 -57.99
C LEU A 304 48.06 -76.60 -59.41
N MET A 305 47.82 -75.30 -59.57
CA MET A 305 48.07 -74.56 -60.82
C MET A 305 49.55 -74.50 -61.22
N LYS A 306 50.50 -74.51 -60.27
CA LYS A 306 51.95 -74.62 -60.58
C LYS A 306 52.29 -76.03 -61.06
N HIS A 307 51.80 -77.08 -60.39
CA HIS A 307 51.99 -78.46 -60.80
C HIS A 307 51.42 -78.70 -62.21
N TRP A 308 50.18 -78.29 -62.47
CA TRP A 308 49.56 -78.41 -63.80
C TRP A 308 50.36 -77.70 -64.91
N LYS A 309 50.84 -76.47 -64.66
CA LYS A 309 51.72 -75.76 -65.62
C LYS A 309 53.04 -76.50 -65.87
N SER A 310 53.62 -77.12 -64.85
CA SER A 310 54.83 -77.94 -64.99
C SER A 310 54.56 -79.20 -65.81
N SER A 311 53.46 -79.92 -65.54
CA SER A 311 53.03 -81.08 -66.32
C SER A 311 52.77 -80.74 -67.79
N LEU A 312 52.17 -79.58 -68.06
CA LEU A 312 51.91 -79.09 -69.43
C LEU A 312 53.22 -78.73 -70.18
N ALA A 313 54.19 -78.11 -69.50
CA ALA A 313 55.51 -77.86 -70.08
C ALA A 313 56.25 -79.17 -70.39
N GLY A 314 56.22 -80.13 -69.47
CA GLY A 314 56.73 -81.48 -69.67
C GLY A 314 55.91 -82.34 -70.65
N MET A 315 54.78 -81.84 -71.16
CA MET A 315 54.08 -82.43 -72.31
C MET A 315 54.62 -81.85 -73.62
N LYS A 316 54.71 -80.52 -73.73
CA LYS A 316 55.27 -79.85 -74.91
C LYS A 316 56.67 -80.36 -75.29
N GLN A 317 57.55 -80.56 -74.30
CA GLN A 317 58.89 -81.11 -74.56
C GLN A 317 58.86 -82.56 -75.12
N ARG A 318 57.84 -83.35 -74.77
CA ARG A 318 57.64 -84.70 -75.36
C ARG A 318 57.05 -84.61 -76.76
N ASP A 319 56.16 -83.65 -77.00
CA ASP A 319 55.56 -83.42 -78.32
C ASP A 319 56.62 -82.90 -79.32
N GLU A 320 57.49 -81.98 -78.89
CA GLU A 320 58.66 -81.48 -79.63
C GLU A 320 59.65 -82.61 -79.96
N ALA A 321 59.98 -83.47 -78.98
CA ALA A 321 60.83 -84.64 -79.21
C ALA A 321 60.20 -85.66 -80.18
N TYR A 322 58.88 -85.88 -80.08
CA TYR A 322 58.14 -86.76 -80.98
C TYR A 322 58.21 -86.24 -82.44
N ILE A 323 57.95 -84.95 -82.67
CA ILE A 323 58.08 -84.31 -84.00
C ILE A 323 59.49 -84.53 -84.57
N ALA A 324 60.54 -84.28 -83.77
CA ALA A 324 61.92 -84.50 -84.20
C ALA A 324 62.21 -85.96 -84.61
N THR A 325 61.63 -86.96 -83.91
CA THR A 325 61.75 -88.37 -84.34
C THR A 325 60.97 -88.68 -85.61
N GLN A 326 59.81 -88.05 -85.83
CA GLN A 326 59.00 -88.23 -87.03
C GLN A 326 59.69 -87.64 -88.28
N ASP A 327 60.44 -86.53 -88.13
CA ASP A 327 61.27 -85.93 -89.19
C ASP A 327 62.55 -86.72 -89.52
N LEU A 328 63.06 -87.53 -88.59
CA LEU A 328 64.12 -88.49 -88.90
C LEU A 328 63.54 -89.70 -89.67
N LEU A 329 62.36 -90.18 -89.27
CA LEU A 329 61.65 -91.26 -89.98
C LEU A 329 61.23 -90.87 -91.41
N SER A 330 60.90 -89.60 -91.67
CA SER A 330 60.54 -89.13 -93.02
C SER A 330 61.76 -89.13 -93.96
N LYS A 331 62.95 -88.77 -93.46
CA LYS A 331 64.22 -88.79 -94.21
C LYS A 331 64.62 -90.22 -94.61
N TYR A 332 64.67 -91.16 -93.66
CA TYR A 332 64.98 -92.57 -93.98
C TYR A 332 63.98 -93.20 -94.97
N ARG A 333 62.71 -92.76 -94.96
CA ARG A 333 61.70 -93.17 -95.96
C ARG A 333 61.89 -92.56 -97.36
N HIS A 334 62.70 -91.50 -97.49
CA HIS A 334 63.12 -90.94 -98.77
C HIS A 334 64.32 -91.72 -99.31
N ASP A 335 65.33 -91.98 -98.46
CA ASP A 335 66.55 -92.70 -98.83
C ASP A 335 66.30 -94.15 -99.26
N LEU A 336 65.28 -94.81 -98.68
CA LEU A 336 64.84 -96.12 -99.15
C LEU A 336 64.24 -96.07 -100.57
N LYS A 337 63.54 -94.98 -100.93
CA LYS A 337 62.88 -94.84 -102.24
C LYS A 337 63.85 -94.53 -103.38
N SER A 338 64.95 -93.82 -103.12
CA SER A 338 66.02 -93.66 -104.12
C SER A 338 66.70 -95.00 -104.40
N LEU A 339 67.04 -95.77 -103.35
CA LEU A 339 67.62 -97.11 -103.51
C LEU A 339 66.69 -98.08 -104.26
N GLU A 340 65.38 -98.06 -104.01
CA GLU A 340 64.40 -98.84 -104.79
C GLU A 340 64.40 -98.47 -106.28
N MET A 341 64.59 -97.18 -106.60
CA MET A 341 64.60 -96.67 -107.97
C MET A 341 65.88 -97.06 -108.72
N ASP A 342 67.03 -97.03 -108.06
CA ASP A 342 68.32 -97.49 -108.61
C ASP A 342 68.29 -99.00 -108.90
N ILE A 343 67.74 -99.80 -107.97
CA ILE A 343 67.51 -101.25 -108.16
C ILE A 343 66.61 -101.50 -109.38
N HIS A 344 65.58 -100.68 -109.60
CA HIS A 344 64.73 -100.79 -110.78
C HIS A 344 65.50 -100.45 -112.08
N GLY A 345 66.42 -99.47 -112.02
CA GLY A 345 67.35 -99.15 -113.11
C GLY A 345 68.19 -100.36 -113.53
N CYS A 346 68.89 -101.00 -112.58
CA CYS A 346 69.71 -102.19 -112.84
C CYS A 346 68.88 -103.35 -113.45
N ARG A 347 67.68 -103.61 -112.90
CA ARG A 347 66.74 -104.64 -113.43
C ARG A 347 66.19 -104.35 -114.83
N LYS A 348 66.35 -103.13 -115.35
CA LYS A 348 65.96 -102.75 -116.71
C LYS A 348 67.11 -102.89 -117.72
N SER A 349 68.35 -102.84 -117.26
CA SER A 349 69.53 -103.15 -118.09
C SER A 349 69.70 -104.65 -118.30
N ILE A 350 69.50 -105.47 -117.25
CA ILE A 350 69.62 -106.94 -117.33
C ILE A 350 68.69 -107.52 -118.40
N ARG A 351 67.40 -107.15 -118.38
CA ARG A 351 66.40 -107.62 -119.35
C ARG A 351 66.74 -107.32 -120.81
N LYS A 352 67.46 -106.22 -121.09
CA LYS A 352 67.92 -105.89 -122.45
C LYS A 352 69.06 -106.76 -122.96
N GLU A 353 69.80 -107.44 -122.08
CA GLU A 353 70.79 -108.44 -122.49
C GLU A 353 70.14 -109.84 -122.59
N GLU A 354 69.15 -110.14 -121.75
CA GLU A 354 68.32 -111.35 -121.85
C GLU A 354 67.57 -111.40 -123.21
N GLU A 355 66.88 -110.32 -123.59
CA GLU A 355 66.18 -110.16 -124.89
C GLU A 355 67.10 -110.38 -126.11
N LYS A 356 68.38 -109.97 -126.05
CA LYS A 356 69.36 -110.22 -127.12
C LYS A 356 69.77 -111.69 -127.21
N ASN A 357 69.88 -112.36 -126.06
CA ASN A 357 70.30 -113.76 -126.00
C ASN A 357 69.24 -114.68 -126.61
N GLU A 358 67.95 -114.41 -126.33
CA GLU A 358 66.82 -115.12 -126.95
C GLU A 358 66.79 -114.97 -128.49
N LEU A 359 67.12 -113.78 -129.01
CA LEU A 359 67.24 -113.54 -130.45
C LEU A 359 68.36 -114.35 -131.11
N LEU A 360 69.48 -114.60 -130.40
CA LEU A 360 70.56 -115.46 -130.91
C LEU A 360 70.15 -116.95 -130.89
N VAL A 361 69.53 -117.42 -129.80
CA VAL A 361 69.04 -118.80 -129.66
C VAL A 361 67.97 -119.15 -130.71
N THR A 362 67.07 -118.22 -131.03
CA THR A 362 66.02 -118.43 -132.04
C THR A 362 66.55 -118.44 -133.49
N ILE A 363 67.70 -117.82 -133.76
CA ILE A 363 68.41 -117.95 -135.04
C ILE A 363 69.12 -119.32 -135.13
N LEU A 364 69.75 -119.75 -134.04
CA LEU A 364 70.50 -121.01 -133.97
C LEU A 364 69.58 -122.24 -134.14
N SER A 365 68.46 -122.28 -133.41
CA SER A 365 67.45 -123.35 -133.55
C SER A 365 66.82 -123.43 -134.95
N ARG A 366 66.74 -122.30 -135.68
CA ARG A 366 66.27 -122.28 -137.09
C ARG A 366 67.28 -122.91 -138.06
N SER A 367 68.59 -122.71 -137.87
CA SER A 367 69.59 -123.32 -138.76
C SER A 367 69.71 -124.84 -138.52
N GLU A 368 69.65 -125.28 -137.26
CA GLU A 368 69.61 -126.69 -136.88
C GLU A 368 68.36 -127.41 -137.41
N GLY A 369 67.19 -126.75 -137.41
CA GLY A 369 65.98 -127.27 -138.02
C GLY A 369 66.16 -127.60 -139.51
N ASN A 370 66.76 -126.67 -140.26
CA ASN A 370 67.03 -126.84 -141.70
C ASN A 370 68.08 -127.92 -142.00
N ALA A 371 69.08 -128.09 -141.12
CA ALA A 371 70.06 -129.18 -141.21
C ALA A 371 69.44 -130.57 -140.95
N ASN A 372 68.33 -130.63 -140.19
CA ASN A 372 67.65 -131.88 -139.86
C ASN A 372 66.56 -132.28 -140.86
N THR A 373 65.90 -131.32 -141.53
CA THR A 373 64.95 -131.62 -142.62
C THR A 373 65.66 -132.15 -143.87
N THR A 374 66.78 -131.53 -144.26
CA THR A 374 67.61 -131.96 -145.40
C THR A 374 68.15 -133.39 -145.23
N LYS A 375 68.66 -133.74 -144.04
CA LYS A 375 69.08 -135.12 -143.72
C LYS A 375 67.95 -136.15 -143.84
N LYS A 376 66.72 -135.80 -143.42
CA LYS A 376 65.55 -136.69 -143.51
C LYS A 376 65.11 -136.94 -144.97
N LEU A 377 65.17 -135.91 -145.82
CA LEU A 377 64.83 -136.04 -147.24
C LEU A 377 65.80 -136.98 -147.98
N ILE A 378 67.10 -136.88 -147.71
CA ILE A 378 68.12 -137.76 -148.32
C ILE A 378 67.87 -139.24 -147.95
N ALA A 379 67.54 -139.53 -146.69
CA ALA A 379 67.20 -140.89 -146.25
C ALA A 379 65.94 -141.46 -146.93
N GLN A 380 64.92 -140.62 -147.16
CA GLN A 380 63.71 -141.04 -147.89
C GLN A 380 63.96 -141.29 -149.38
N CYS A 381 64.88 -140.56 -150.02
CA CYS A 381 65.25 -140.79 -151.42
C CYS A 381 65.97 -142.14 -151.61
N LEU A 382 66.90 -142.50 -150.71
CA LEU A 382 67.61 -143.78 -150.78
C LEU A 382 66.68 -144.98 -150.62
N LEU A 383 65.77 -144.96 -149.63
CA LEU A 383 64.79 -146.03 -149.43
C LEU A 383 63.83 -146.20 -150.63
N ARG A 384 63.46 -145.12 -151.31
CA ARG A 384 62.71 -145.20 -152.58
C ARG A 384 63.54 -145.82 -153.70
N GLN A 385 64.84 -145.57 -153.75
CA GLN A 385 65.73 -146.10 -154.79
C GLN A 385 65.97 -147.61 -154.65
N GLU A 386 65.99 -148.15 -153.43
CA GLU A 386 66.02 -149.60 -153.19
C GLU A 386 64.71 -150.28 -153.61
N ALA A 387 63.55 -149.73 -153.23
CA ALA A 387 62.24 -150.29 -153.58
C ALA A 387 62.03 -150.35 -155.11
N LEU A 388 62.33 -149.25 -155.82
CA LEU A 388 62.17 -149.17 -157.27
C LEU A 388 63.09 -150.13 -158.04
N LYS A 389 64.25 -150.53 -157.49
CA LYS A 389 65.09 -151.59 -158.08
C LYS A 389 64.37 -152.94 -158.05
N VAL A 390 63.77 -153.31 -156.93
CA VAL A 390 63.02 -154.57 -156.79
C VAL A 390 61.81 -154.58 -157.72
N GLU A 391 61.03 -153.49 -157.74
CA GLU A 391 59.89 -153.34 -158.64
C GLU A 391 60.31 -153.41 -160.12
N SER A 392 61.44 -152.79 -160.51
CA SER A 392 61.95 -152.87 -161.88
C SER A 392 62.27 -154.30 -162.33
N GLY A 393 62.70 -155.18 -161.41
CA GLY A 393 62.94 -156.60 -161.68
C GLY A 393 61.66 -157.40 -161.93
N THR A 394 60.57 -157.08 -161.23
CA THR A 394 59.24 -157.65 -161.50
C THR A 394 58.62 -157.09 -162.78
N TYR A 395 58.71 -155.77 -162.99
CA TYR A 395 58.18 -155.14 -164.20
C TYR A 395 58.94 -155.57 -165.46
N ALA A 396 60.24 -155.86 -165.42
CA ALA A 396 60.98 -156.36 -166.58
C ALA A 396 60.43 -157.68 -167.16
N ARG A 397 59.92 -158.59 -166.33
CA ARG A 397 59.27 -159.83 -166.80
C ARG A 397 57.90 -159.55 -167.41
N ILE A 398 57.10 -158.71 -166.75
CA ILE A 398 55.77 -158.30 -167.24
C ILE A 398 55.88 -157.48 -168.54
N LEU A 399 56.95 -156.70 -168.70
CA LEU A 399 57.24 -155.95 -169.93
C LEU A 399 57.44 -156.90 -171.11
N GLN A 400 58.21 -157.99 -170.93
CA GLN A 400 58.48 -158.97 -171.99
C GLN A 400 57.23 -159.74 -172.45
N GLU A 401 56.26 -159.95 -171.56
CA GLU A 401 54.94 -160.52 -171.89
C GLU A 401 54.01 -159.48 -172.53
N THR A 402 54.01 -158.24 -172.04
CA THR A 402 53.12 -157.17 -172.54
C THR A 402 53.59 -156.52 -173.83
N GLU A 403 54.88 -156.53 -174.16
CA GLU A 403 55.39 -156.09 -175.47
C GLU A 403 54.85 -156.95 -176.63
N GLN A 404 54.56 -158.24 -176.37
CA GLN A 404 53.89 -159.10 -177.34
C GLN A 404 52.40 -158.79 -177.53
N ALA A 405 51.77 -158.09 -176.57
CA ALA A 405 50.41 -157.54 -176.71
C ALA A 405 50.43 -156.13 -177.35
N LEU A 406 51.42 -155.30 -176.99
CA LEU A 406 51.60 -153.92 -177.41
C LEU A 406 51.66 -153.76 -178.95
N ASN A 407 52.21 -154.75 -179.66
CA ASN A 407 52.29 -154.73 -181.12
C ASN A 407 50.97 -155.04 -181.84
N ARG A 408 49.96 -155.58 -181.15
CA ARG A 408 48.62 -155.83 -181.72
C ARG A 408 47.75 -154.57 -181.61
N THR A 409 47.58 -154.03 -180.41
CA THR A 409 46.69 -152.89 -180.13
C THR A 409 47.16 -151.56 -180.76
N LYS A 410 48.45 -151.41 -181.04
CA LYS A 410 48.99 -150.26 -181.80
C LYS A 410 48.46 -150.17 -183.23
N MET A 411 47.98 -151.26 -183.83
CA MET A 411 47.34 -151.21 -185.15
C MET A 411 45.91 -150.63 -185.08
N ASP A 412 45.15 -150.98 -184.04
CA ASP A 412 43.73 -150.59 -183.91
C ASP A 412 43.55 -149.10 -183.57
N GLN A 413 44.39 -148.54 -182.68
CA GLN A 413 44.20 -147.17 -182.20
C GLN A 413 44.48 -146.10 -183.28
N ALA A 414 45.30 -146.44 -184.29
CA ALA A 414 45.55 -145.56 -185.44
C ALA A 414 44.29 -145.26 -186.27
N ALA A 415 43.29 -146.16 -186.26
CA ALA A 415 42.02 -145.93 -186.94
C ALA A 415 41.14 -144.91 -186.19
N ARG A 416 41.05 -145.03 -184.85
CA ARG A 416 40.15 -144.21 -184.00
C ARG A 416 40.49 -142.72 -183.98
N LEU A 417 41.76 -142.34 -184.17
CA LEU A 417 42.18 -140.94 -184.18
C LEU A 417 41.62 -140.12 -185.36
N ASN A 418 41.21 -140.77 -186.45
CA ASN A 418 40.57 -140.10 -187.58
C ASN A 418 39.08 -139.81 -187.36
N GLU A 419 38.39 -140.59 -186.51
CA GLU A 419 36.95 -140.42 -186.27
C GLU A 419 36.64 -139.16 -185.44
N LEU A 420 37.43 -138.89 -184.39
CA LEU A 420 37.18 -137.79 -183.45
C LEU A 420 37.34 -136.38 -184.03
N LEU A 421 37.95 -136.23 -185.20
CA LEU A 421 38.04 -134.96 -185.93
C LEU A 421 36.73 -134.58 -186.64
N SER A 422 35.79 -135.51 -186.82
CA SER A 422 34.48 -135.24 -187.41
C SER A 422 33.50 -134.60 -186.42
N ILE A 423 33.41 -135.16 -185.20
CA ILE A 423 32.38 -134.81 -184.19
C ILE A 423 32.43 -133.34 -183.75
N ARG A 424 33.61 -132.69 -183.85
CA ARG A 424 33.76 -131.25 -183.55
C ARG A 424 32.99 -130.31 -184.48
N LYS A 425 32.43 -130.79 -185.60
CA LYS A 425 31.65 -130.00 -186.56
C LYS A 425 30.13 -129.97 -186.34
N ASP A 426 29.59 -130.76 -185.42
CA ASP A 426 28.12 -130.86 -185.23
C ASP A 426 27.59 -130.09 -184.01
N ILE A 427 28.43 -129.74 -183.04
CA ILE A 427 28.00 -129.02 -181.82
C ILE A 427 27.67 -127.54 -182.11
N GLU A 428 28.19 -126.97 -183.20
CA GLU A 428 27.84 -125.62 -183.69
C GLU A 428 26.38 -125.50 -184.18
N LYS A 429 25.60 -126.59 -184.14
CA LYS A 429 24.13 -126.61 -184.39
C LYS A 429 23.30 -126.63 -183.09
N GLY A 430 23.94 -126.67 -181.92
CA GLY A 430 23.28 -126.79 -180.62
C GLY A 430 22.90 -125.46 -179.95
N THR A 431 23.32 -124.33 -180.52
CA THR A 431 23.09 -122.98 -179.97
C THR A 431 21.63 -122.57 -179.95
N ASP A 432 20.87 -122.98 -180.98
CA ASP A 432 19.58 -122.37 -181.32
C ASP A 432 18.42 -122.90 -180.46
N ALA A 433 18.69 -123.88 -179.59
CA ALA A 433 17.67 -124.56 -178.78
C ALA A 433 17.48 -123.98 -177.37
N LYS A 434 18.44 -123.21 -176.81
CA LYS A 434 18.35 -122.74 -175.40
C LYS A 434 17.74 -121.34 -175.23
N GLU A 435 17.65 -120.53 -176.28
CA GLU A 435 17.01 -119.19 -176.21
C GLU A 435 15.53 -119.23 -175.81
N GLN A 436 14.88 -120.39 -175.92
CA GLN A 436 13.45 -120.52 -175.67
C GLN A 436 13.05 -120.58 -174.17
N MET A 437 13.95 -120.91 -173.23
CA MET A 437 13.51 -121.36 -171.89
C MET A 437 13.66 -120.35 -170.72
N GLU A 438 14.60 -119.40 -170.76
CA GLU A 438 14.82 -118.48 -169.60
C GLU A 438 14.19 -117.08 -169.78
N ASN A 439 13.42 -116.88 -170.85
CA ASN A 439 12.52 -115.74 -171.01
C ASN A 439 11.38 -115.71 -169.96
N GLU A 440 11.12 -116.82 -169.27
CA GLU A 440 10.05 -116.91 -168.25
C GLU A 440 10.37 -116.17 -166.93
N ILE A 441 11.64 -115.92 -166.62
CA ILE A 441 12.06 -115.37 -165.30
C ILE A 441 12.16 -113.83 -165.31
N MET A 442 12.36 -113.19 -166.47
CA MET A 442 12.35 -111.72 -166.62
C MET A 442 10.99 -111.07 -166.30
N ALA A 443 9.90 -111.85 -166.22
CA ALA A 443 8.53 -111.34 -166.14
C ALA A 443 8.02 -110.97 -164.72
N LYS A 444 8.87 -110.98 -163.69
CA LYS A 444 8.44 -110.88 -162.27
C LYS A 444 9.14 -109.79 -161.46
N VAL A 445 9.07 -108.55 -161.96
CA VAL A 445 9.02 -107.29 -161.17
C VAL A 445 10.28 -106.98 -160.32
N GLN A 446 11.15 -106.00 -160.60
CA GLN A 446 11.45 -105.10 -161.72
C GLN A 446 10.42 -104.07 -162.25
N ASP A 447 9.16 -104.08 -161.83
CA ASP A 447 8.23 -102.99 -162.13
C ASP A 447 8.34 -101.89 -161.06
N GLN A 448 8.75 -100.69 -161.52
CA GLN A 448 8.77 -99.40 -160.80
C GLN A 448 9.94 -99.24 -159.80
N MET A 449 11.08 -98.59 -160.08
CA MET A 449 11.48 -97.40 -160.89
C MET A 449 11.60 -96.08 -160.05
N MET A 450 12.33 -95.08 -160.55
CA MET A 450 13.15 -94.13 -159.76
C MET A 450 12.72 -92.63 -159.75
N SER A 451 13.36 -91.85 -158.85
CA SER A 451 13.52 -90.36 -158.79
C SER A 451 12.53 -89.55 -157.91
N SER A 452 12.81 -88.33 -157.40
CA SER A 452 13.93 -87.38 -157.59
C SER A 452 14.26 -86.48 -156.33
N LYS A 453 14.91 -85.31 -156.48
CA LYS A 453 15.53 -84.45 -155.42
C LYS A 453 14.72 -83.17 -155.07
N ALA A 454 14.72 -82.69 -153.81
CA ALA A 454 14.57 -81.25 -153.44
C ALA A 454 14.84 -80.92 -151.94
N THR A 455 15.22 -79.68 -151.61
CA THR A 455 15.71 -79.28 -150.26
C THR A 455 15.09 -77.98 -149.69
N LYS A 456 13.80 -77.68 -149.95
CA LYS A 456 13.24 -76.31 -149.80
C LYS A 456 12.59 -75.92 -148.46
N HIS A 457 12.41 -76.80 -147.48
CA HIS A 457 11.49 -76.52 -146.35
C HIS A 457 12.00 -75.63 -145.19
N PHE A 458 13.31 -75.41 -145.04
CA PHE A 458 13.84 -74.70 -143.86
C PHE A 458 13.51 -73.21 -143.75
N SER A 459 13.17 -72.52 -144.85
CA SER A 459 12.97 -71.07 -144.86
C SER A 459 11.60 -70.59 -144.33
N GLN A 460 10.56 -71.43 -144.36
CA GLN A 460 9.19 -71.03 -144.04
C GLN A 460 8.86 -70.98 -142.53
N LEU A 461 9.79 -71.39 -141.66
CA LEU A 461 9.54 -71.50 -140.23
C LEU A 461 9.82 -70.19 -139.46
N ALA A 462 10.92 -69.50 -139.79
CA ALA A 462 11.40 -68.33 -139.04
C ALA A 462 10.41 -67.15 -139.03
N ALA A 463 9.73 -66.89 -140.15
CA ALA A 463 8.77 -65.79 -140.29
C ALA A 463 7.55 -65.90 -139.35
N LYS A 464 7.29 -67.08 -138.76
CA LYS A 464 6.17 -67.31 -137.82
C LYS A 464 6.46 -66.81 -136.40
N LEU A 465 7.72 -66.58 -136.03
CA LEU A 465 8.08 -66.15 -134.67
C LEU A 465 7.86 -64.65 -134.42
N HIS A 466 8.18 -63.77 -135.37
CA HIS A 466 8.14 -62.32 -135.14
C HIS A 466 6.75 -61.74 -134.85
N ARG A 467 5.69 -62.24 -135.51
CA ARG A 467 4.30 -61.77 -135.28
C ARG A 467 3.85 -61.99 -133.83
N ARG A 468 4.33 -63.08 -133.20
CA ARG A 468 3.97 -63.48 -131.84
C ARG A 468 4.49 -62.53 -130.74
N LYS A 469 5.38 -61.59 -131.06
CA LYS A 469 5.88 -60.57 -130.11
C LYS A 469 4.93 -59.38 -130.02
N THR A 470 4.48 -58.84 -131.15
CA THR A 470 3.57 -57.68 -131.20
C THR A 470 2.22 -57.97 -130.56
N ASP A 471 1.75 -59.23 -130.65
CA ASP A 471 0.52 -59.67 -130.00
C ASP A 471 0.57 -59.53 -128.47
N LEU A 472 1.75 -59.72 -127.84
CA LEU A 472 1.93 -59.64 -126.39
C LEU A 472 1.98 -58.19 -125.88
N GLU A 473 2.53 -57.26 -126.66
CA GLU A 473 2.54 -55.83 -126.33
C GLU A 473 1.11 -55.24 -126.34
N LEU A 474 0.23 -55.79 -127.19
CA LEU A 474 -1.22 -55.53 -127.23
C LEU A 474 -2.02 -56.27 -126.14
N HIS A 475 -1.38 -57.15 -125.35
CA HIS A 475 -1.96 -57.74 -124.15
C HIS A 475 -1.66 -56.91 -122.89
N PHE A 476 -0.44 -56.37 -122.73
CA PHE A 476 -0.09 -55.52 -121.57
C PHE A 476 -1.00 -54.29 -121.45
N SER A 477 -1.24 -53.59 -122.57
CA SER A 477 -2.13 -52.43 -122.64
C SER A 477 -3.62 -52.73 -122.38
N LYS A 478 -4.03 -54.02 -122.37
CA LYS A 478 -5.35 -54.43 -121.86
C LYS A 478 -5.34 -54.63 -120.35
N VAL A 479 -4.30 -55.27 -119.82
CA VAL A 479 -4.13 -55.51 -118.37
C VAL A 479 -4.09 -54.19 -117.58
N GLU A 480 -3.49 -53.14 -118.12
CA GLU A 480 -3.52 -51.80 -117.50
C GLU A 480 -4.94 -51.22 -117.39
N ASN A 481 -5.80 -51.49 -118.37
CA ASN A 481 -7.22 -51.09 -118.36
C ASN A 481 -8.05 -51.99 -117.42
N ASP A 482 -7.73 -53.29 -117.35
CA ASP A 482 -8.32 -54.23 -116.39
C ASP A 482 -7.99 -53.82 -114.93
N ILE A 483 -6.79 -53.28 -114.67
CA ILE A 483 -6.41 -52.73 -113.35
C ILE A 483 -7.29 -51.53 -112.97
N ALA A 484 -7.57 -50.62 -113.92
CA ALA A 484 -8.50 -49.51 -113.68
C ALA A 484 -9.92 -50.00 -113.36
N GLN A 485 -10.40 -51.04 -114.06
CA GLN A 485 -11.67 -51.70 -113.76
C GLN A 485 -11.67 -52.37 -112.38
N VAL A 486 -10.54 -52.98 -111.94
CA VAL A 486 -10.40 -53.58 -110.60
C VAL A 486 -10.47 -52.52 -109.49
N ILE A 487 -9.94 -51.33 -109.68
CA ILE A 487 -10.06 -50.22 -108.72
C ILE A 487 -11.54 -49.78 -108.58
N LEU A 488 -12.26 -49.69 -109.69
CA LEU A 488 -13.70 -49.37 -109.71
C LEU A 488 -14.55 -50.50 -109.07
N ASN A 489 -14.16 -51.75 -109.30
CA ASN A 489 -14.75 -52.90 -108.60
C ASN A 489 -14.45 -52.87 -107.09
N THR A 490 -13.30 -52.32 -106.67
CA THR A 490 -12.89 -52.21 -105.26
C THR A 490 -13.73 -51.18 -104.50
N THR A 491 -14.02 -50.02 -105.10
CA THR A 491 -14.95 -49.05 -104.51
C THR A 491 -16.39 -49.59 -104.49
N HIS A 492 -16.80 -50.34 -105.52
CA HIS A 492 -18.08 -51.07 -105.52
C HIS A 492 -18.14 -52.13 -104.39
N THR A 493 -17.08 -52.91 -104.14
CA THR A 493 -17.06 -53.85 -103.01
C THR A 493 -17.04 -53.18 -101.64
N ASN A 494 -16.47 -51.97 -101.51
CA ASN A 494 -16.56 -51.19 -100.27
C ASN A 494 -18.00 -50.69 -100.00
N CYS A 495 -18.73 -50.26 -101.04
CA CYS A 495 -20.18 -50.02 -100.91
C CYS A 495 -20.97 -51.31 -100.60
N ARG A 496 -20.49 -52.48 -101.07
CA ARG A 496 -21.07 -53.77 -100.68
C ARG A 496 -20.74 -54.16 -99.23
N LEU A 497 -19.58 -53.77 -98.70
CA LEU A 497 -19.22 -53.97 -97.29
C LEU A 497 -20.10 -53.16 -96.33
N THR A 498 -20.45 -51.91 -96.66
CA THR A 498 -21.37 -51.12 -95.82
C THR A 498 -22.82 -51.64 -95.86
N VAL A 499 -23.23 -52.31 -96.96
CA VAL A 499 -24.48 -53.10 -96.99
C VAL A 499 -24.35 -54.37 -96.16
N LEU A 500 -23.24 -55.12 -96.27
CA LEU A 500 -22.97 -56.30 -95.46
C LEU A 500 -22.93 -56.00 -93.96
N GLN A 501 -22.47 -54.81 -93.58
CA GLN A 501 -22.48 -54.34 -92.19
C GLN A 501 -23.89 -54.07 -91.66
N LYS A 502 -24.87 -53.75 -92.53
CA LYS A 502 -26.29 -53.71 -92.15
C LYS A 502 -26.87 -55.12 -92.00
N THR A 503 -26.58 -56.02 -92.94
CA THR A 503 -27.04 -57.43 -92.81
C THR A 503 -26.40 -58.13 -91.61
N LEU A 504 -25.19 -57.72 -91.18
CA LEU A 504 -24.56 -58.25 -89.96
C LEU A 504 -25.37 -57.85 -88.71
N GLY A 505 -25.94 -56.65 -88.66
CA GLY A 505 -26.91 -56.22 -87.64
C GLY A 505 -28.31 -56.84 -87.77
N GLU A 506 -28.56 -57.63 -88.82
CA GLU A 506 -29.75 -58.48 -88.98
C GLU A 506 -29.42 -59.91 -88.55
N VAL A 507 -28.24 -60.42 -88.92
CA VAL A 507 -27.66 -61.66 -88.38
C VAL A 507 -27.51 -61.58 -86.85
N ASP A 508 -27.19 -60.43 -86.25
CA ASP A 508 -27.20 -60.26 -84.78
C ASP A 508 -28.60 -60.43 -84.14
N LYS A 509 -29.67 -60.21 -84.90
CA LYS A 509 -31.05 -60.49 -84.46
C LYS A 509 -31.37 -61.97 -84.64
N GLU A 510 -30.90 -62.58 -85.73
CA GLU A 510 -30.98 -64.02 -85.93
C GLU A 510 -30.18 -64.79 -84.89
N ILE A 511 -28.99 -64.32 -84.49
CA ILE A 511 -28.18 -64.86 -83.41
C ILE A 511 -28.93 -64.82 -82.08
N LYS A 512 -29.73 -63.77 -81.80
CA LYS A 512 -30.61 -63.75 -80.61
C LYS A 512 -31.73 -64.77 -80.71
N ASN A 513 -32.37 -64.91 -81.87
CA ASN A 513 -33.38 -65.95 -82.11
C ASN A 513 -32.78 -67.37 -82.01
N VAL A 514 -31.52 -67.56 -82.43
CA VAL A 514 -30.75 -68.80 -82.31
C VAL A 514 -30.33 -69.06 -80.87
N HIS A 515 -29.94 -68.06 -80.07
CA HIS A 515 -29.74 -68.24 -78.63
C HIS A 515 -31.05 -68.66 -77.93
N ASP A 516 -32.19 -68.14 -78.35
CA ASP A 516 -33.50 -68.59 -77.87
C ASP A 516 -33.90 -70.00 -78.35
N LEU A 517 -33.27 -70.51 -79.42
CA LEU A 517 -33.37 -71.90 -79.86
C LEU A 517 -32.40 -72.80 -79.09
N ILE A 518 -31.17 -72.33 -78.83
CA ILE A 518 -30.15 -73.00 -78.02
C ILE A 518 -30.66 -73.19 -76.59
N ARG A 519 -31.27 -72.17 -75.99
CA ARG A 519 -31.93 -72.27 -74.68
C ARG A 519 -33.02 -73.36 -74.62
N ARG A 520 -33.62 -73.73 -75.76
CA ARG A 520 -34.55 -74.86 -75.87
C ARG A 520 -33.82 -76.18 -76.03
N SER A 521 -32.81 -76.26 -76.90
CA SER A 521 -32.02 -77.50 -77.08
C SER A 521 -31.17 -77.84 -75.84
N GLU A 522 -30.70 -76.86 -75.05
CA GLU A 522 -30.10 -77.06 -73.73
C GLU A 522 -31.07 -77.76 -72.76
N SER A 523 -32.36 -77.41 -72.80
CA SER A 523 -33.41 -78.08 -72.02
C SER A 523 -33.72 -79.51 -72.50
N GLU A 524 -33.28 -79.86 -73.71
CA GLU A 524 -33.35 -81.22 -74.27
C GLU A 524 -32.04 -82.00 -74.02
N ILE A 525 -30.88 -81.34 -74.09
CA ILE A 525 -29.58 -81.87 -73.66
C ILE A 525 -29.64 -82.26 -72.17
N ALA A 526 -30.31 -81.47 -71.32
CA ALA A 526 -30.57 -81.85 -69.92
C ALA A 526 -31.33 -83.19 -69.79
N LYS A 527 -32.27 -83.49 -70.70
CA LYS A 527 -33.01 -84.78 -70.75
C LYS A 527 -32.13 -85.90 -71.32
N CYS A 528 -31.33 -85.60 -72.35
CA CYS A 528 -30.36 -86.55 -72.92
C CYS A 528 -29.27 -86.94 -71.91
N ASN A 529 -28.78 -86.01 -71.08
CA ASN A 529 -27.79 -86.28 -70.03
C ASN A 529 -28.33 -87.25 -68.97
N LEU A 530 -29.61 -87.16 -68.63
CA LEU A 530 -30.29 -88.11 -67.74
C LEU A 530 -30.39 -89.52 -68.37
N LEU A 531 -30.47 -89.58 -69.71
CA LEU A 531 -30.40 -90.84 -70.50
C LEU A 531 -28.97 -91.39 -70.64
N ILE A 532 -27.95 -90.52 -70.63
CA ILE A 532 -26.53 -90.89 -70.67
C ILE A 532 -26.09 -91.50 -69.33
N ALA A 533 -26.52 -90.94 -68.20
CA ALA A 533 -26.28 -91.51 -66.87
C ALA A 533 -26.71 -92.99 -66.79
N ASN A 534 -27.91 -93.30 -67.27
CA ASN A 534 -28.47 -94.66 -67.33
C ASN A 534 -27.69 -95.61 -68.27
N LYS A 535 -26.81 -95.10 -69.15
CA LYS A 535 -25.90 -95.93 -69.95
C LYS A 535 -24.49 -96.02 -69.38
N GLN A 536 -24.05 -95.02 -68.59
CA GLN A 536 -22.76 -95.09 -67.88
C GLN A 536 -22.76 -96.17 -66.79
N GLU A 537 -23.90 -96.45 -66.17
CA GLU A 537 -24.04 -97.59 -65.24
C GLU A 537 -23.76 -98.94 -65.93
N VAL A 538 -24.26 -99.13 -67.16
CA VAL A 538 -23.96 -100.31 -67.99
C VAL A 538 -22.48 -100.37 -68.39
N MET A 539 -21.87 -99.23 -68.75
CA MET A 539 -20.43 -99.17 -69.07
C MET A 539 -19.55 -99.58 -67.88
N SER A 540 -19.95 -99.26 -66.64
CA SER A 540 -19.22 -99.66 -65.43
C SER A 540 -19.12 -101.19 -65.27
N GLN A 541 -20.12 -101.93 -65.76
CA GLN A 541 -20.17 -103.40 -65.69
C GLN A 541 -19.25 -104.06 -66.74
N TYR A 542 -19.00 -103.39 -67.87
CA TYR A 542 -18.02 -103.85 -68.87
C TYR A 542 -16.58 -103.50 -68.47
N ASN A 543 -16.33 -102.34 -67.85
CA ASN A 543 -15.00 -101.95 -67.41
C ASN A 543 -14.43 -102.91 -66.35
N LYS A 544 -15.25 -103.37 -65.40
CA LYS A 544 -14.88 -104.42 -64.42
C LYS A 544 -14.49 -105.77 -65.07
N ARG A 545 -14.85 -106.00 -66.34
CA ARG A 545 -14.45 -107.17 -67.13
C ARG A 545 -13.13 -106.96 -67.90
N LEU A 546 -12.73 -105.71 -68.13
CA LEU A 546 -11.44 -105.36 -68.74
C LEU A 546 -10.31 -105.36 -67.68
N GLU A 547 -10.57 -104.89 -66.47
CA GLU A 547 -9.62 -104.93 -65.35
C GLU A 547 -9.16 -106.37 -65.04
N THR A 548 -10.06 -107.34 -65.11
CA THR A 548 -9.74 -108.77 -64.93
C THR A 548 -8.85 -109.38 -66.03
N ILE A 549 -8.72 -108.71 -67.19
CA ILE A 549 -7.87 -109.16 -68.31
C ILE A 549 -6.54 -108.42 -68.29
N LEU A 550 -6.53 -107.12 -67.95
CA LEU A 550 -5.31 -106.31 -67.83
C LEU A 550 -4.36 -106.81 -66.72
N LEU A 551 -4.87 -107.48 -65.69
CA LEU A 551 -4.04 -108.11 -64.66
C LEU A 551 -3.33 -109.41 -65.11
N GLN A 552 -3.59 -109.92 -66.33
CA GLN A 552 -3.00 -111.18 -66.81
C GLN A 552 -1.89 -111.02 -67.86
N LEU A 553 -1.67 -109.81 -68.41
CA LEU A 553 -0.59 -109.51 -69.36
C LEU A 553 0.05 -108.17 -68.97
N GLY A 554 1.22 -108.24 -68.32
CA GLY A 554 1.81 -107.09 -67.63
C GLY A 554 2.62 -106.16 -68.53
N GLY A 555 2.34 -104.85 -68.41
CA GLY A 555 3.17 -103.76 -68.92
C GLY A 555 2.72 -103.22 -70.29
N GLN A 556 2.66 -101.90 -70.41
CA GLN A 556 2.35 -101.19 -71.66
C GLN A 556 3.20 -99.92 -71.78
N GLU A 557 3.66 -99.62 -72.99
CA GLU A 557 4.48 -98.44 -73.30
C GLU A 557 3.59 -97.20 -73.48
N LEU A 558 4.07 -96.03 -73.03
CA LEU A 558 3.33 -94.76 -73.08
C LEU A 558 3.40 -94.09 -74.47
N GLY A 559 2.28 -93.52 -74.92
CA GLY A 559 2.17 -92.83 -76.20
C GLY A 559 2.57 -91.35 -76.16
N PRO A 560 3.07 -90.76 -77.26
CA PRO A 560 3.50 -89.36 -77.29
C PRO A 560 2.37 -88.36 -77.00
N LEU A 561 1.11 -88.69 -77.34
CA LEU A 561 -0.06 -87.88 -77.00
C LEU A 561 -0.29 -87.78 -75.48
N GLU A 562 0.06 -88.82 -74.71
CA GLU A 562 -0.04 -88.79 -73.25
C GLU A 562 1.04 -87.88 -72.65
N ILE A 563 2.20 -87.75 -73.30
CA ILE A 563 3.25 -86.80 -72.92
C ILE A 563 2.80 -85.35 -73.19
N GLU A 564 2.11 -85.09 -74.30
CA GLU A 564 1.53 -83.76 -74.58
C GLU A 564 0.38 -83.41 -73.63
N ILE A 565 -0.52 -84.36 -73.32
CA ILE A 565 -1.57 -84.18 -72.32
C ILE A 565 -0.96 -83.88 -70.94
N ASN A 566 0.02 -84.65 -70.49
CA ASN A 566 0.72 -84.42 -69.21
C ASN A 566 1.52 -83.11 -69.17
N LYS A 567 1.90 -82.55 -70.32
CA LYS A 567 2.52 -81.22 -70.43
C LYS A 567 1.47 -80.11 -70.32
N LEU A 568 0.32 -80.28 -70.96
CA LEU A 568 -0.79 -79.32 -70.90
C LEU A 568 -1.45 -79.28 -69.52
N THR A 569 -1.63 -80.42 -68.86
CA THR A 569 -2.15 -80.45 -67.47
C THR A 569 -1.19 -79.75 -66.51
N LYS A 570 0.13 -79.97 -66.63
CA LYS A 570 1.11 -79.20 -65.85
C LYS A 570 1.04 -77.70 -66.08
N GLN A 571 0.91 -77.25 -67.32
CA GLN A 571 0.75 -75.82 -67.62
C GLN A 571 -0.56 -75.25 -67.04
N ILE A 572 -1.63 -76.05 -67.01
CA ILE A 572 -2.90 -75.68 -66.34
C ILE A 572 -2.73 -75.65 -64.81
N GLU A 573 -2.00 -76.59 -64.20
CA GLU A 573 -1.68 -76.60 -62.77
C GLU A 573 -0.79 -75.41 -62.37
N GLU A 574 0.23 -75.09 -63.18
CA GLU A 574 1.10 -73.92 -63.02
C GLU A 574 0.26 -72.63 -63.05
N CYS A 575 -0.53 -72.39 -64.10
CA CYS A 575 -1.41 -71.22 -64.18
C CYS A 575 -2.48 -71.18 -63.08
N ASN A 576 -3.03 -72.32 -62.64
CA ASN A 576 -3.93 -72.37 -61.49
C ASN A 576 -3.22 -71.99 -60.18
N SER A 577 -1.93 -72.35 -60.02
CA SER A 577 -1.13 -71.93 -58.87
C SER A 577 -0.82 -70.42 -58.89
N GLU A 578 -0.61 -69.84 -60.08
CA GLU A 578 -0.48 -68.38 -60.28
C GLU A 578 -1.80 -67.67 -59.94
N VAL A 579 -2.94 -68.14 -60.44
CA VAL A 579 -4.26 -67.60 -60.09
C VAL A 579 -4.53 -67.70 -58.59
N MET A 580 -4.17 -68.81 -57.93
CA MET A 580 -4.35 -68.98 -56.48
C MET A 580 -3.41 -68.11 -55.63
N THR A 581 -2.19 -67.81 -56.12
CA THR A 581 -1.28 -66.87 -55.44
C THR A 581 -1.71 -65.42 -55.66
N LEU A 582 -2.17 -65.06 -56.86
CA LEU A 582 -2.77 -63.75 -57.15
C LEU A 582 -4.06 -63.50 -56.37
N GLN A 583 -4.94 -64.50 -56.22
CA GLN A 583 -6.12 -64.39 -55.34
C GLN A 583 -5.73 -64.19 -53.87
N LYS A 584 -4.73 -64.91 -53.36
CA LYS A 584 -4.21 -64.70 -51.99
C LYS A 584 -3.62 -63.31 -51.82
N TYR A 585 -2.87 -62.83 -52.81
CA TYR A 585 -2.32 -61.47 -52.82
C TYR A 585 -3.43 -60.41 -52.82
N TRP A 586 -4.43 -60.55 -53.69
CA TRP A 586 -5.60 -59.66 -53.74
C TRP A 586 -6.40 -59.66 -52.42
N LEU A 587 -6.64 -60.82 -51.82
CA LEU A 587 -7.30 -60.92 -50.51
C LEU A 587 -6.49 -60.29 -49.38
N ASN A 588 -5.16 -60.33 -49.44
CA ASN A 588 -4.30 -59.64 -48.48
C ASN A 588 -4.33 -58.13 -48.69
N GLN A 589 -4.23 -57.65 -49.93
CA GLN A 589 -4.41 -56.23 -50.27
C GLN A 589 -5.80 -55.71 -49.88
N GLN A 590 -6.86 -56.51 -50.03
CA GLN A 590 -8.21 -56.15 -49.58
C GLN A 590 -8.28 -56.05 -48.04
N LYS A 591 -7.62 -56.94 -47.30
CA LYS A 591 -7.53 -56.86 -45.83
C LYS A 591 -6.72 -55.64 -45.36
N GLU A 592 -5.63 -55.31 -46.04
CA GLU A 592 -4.84 -54.10 -45.78
C GLU A 592 -5.67 -52.84 -46.07
N LEU A 593 -6.39 -52.79 -47.18
CA LEU A 593 -7.33 -51.71 -47.49
C LEU A 593 -8.39 -51.54 -46.38
N VAL A 594 -9.01 -52.63 -45.92
CA VAL A 594 -10.02 -52.59 -44.84
C VAL A 594 -9.43 -52.08 -43.53
N LYS A 595 -8.23 -52.53 -43.14
CA LYS A 595 -7.51 -51.99 -41.97
C LYS A 595 -7.25 -50.50 -42.11
N LEU A 596 -6.69 -50.06 -43.24
CA LEU A 596 -6.42 -48.65 -43.51
C LEU A 596 -7.69 -47.78 -43.52
N THR A 597 -8.85 -48.33 -43.91
CA THR A 597 -10.13 -47.62 -43.75
C THR A 597 -10.59 -47.54 -42.29
N GLN A 598 -10.40 -48.59 -41.48
CA GLN A 598 -10.71 -48.56 -40.05
C GLN A 598 -9.79 -47.60 -39.28
N GLU A 599 -8.48 -47.66 -39.51
CA GLU A 599 -7.49 -46.72 -38.96
C GLU A 599 -7.81 -45.27 -39.35
N ARG A 600 -8.28 -45.04 -40.59
CA ARG A 600 -8.75 -43.72 -41.04
C ARG A 600 -10.01 -43.26 -40.32
N GLU A 601 -10.97 -44.16 -40.07
CA GLU A 601 -12.20 -43.83 -39.34
C GLU A 601 -11.91 -43.51 -37.85
N GLU A 602 -11.00 -44.26 -37.21
CA GLU A 602 -10.49 -43.96 -35.87
C GLU A 602 -9.73 -42.62 -35.82
N GLN A 603 -8.90 -42.33 -36.82
CA GLN A 603 -8.23 -41.03 -36.95
C GLN A 603 -9.24 -39.88 -37.15
N LEU A 604 -10.30 -40.07 -37.94
CA LEU A 604 -11.36 -39.06 -38.10
C LEU A 604 -12.15 -38.85 -36.80
N ALA A 605 -12.49 -39.92 -36.08
CA ALA A 605 -13.16 -39.84 -34.79
C ALA A 605 -12.30 -39.12 -33.74
N SER A 606 -10.99 -39.41 -33.67
CA SER A 606 -10.07 -38.70 -32.78
C SER A 606 -9.88 -37.24 -33.17
N LEU A 607 -9.83 -36.91 -34.47
CA LEU A 607 -9.83 -35.52 -34.98
C LEU A 607 -11.08 -34.76 -34.55
N ASP A 608 -12.26 -35.35 -34.62
CA ASP A 608 -13.50 -34.70 -34.19
C ASP A 608 -13.59 -34.56 -32.66
N MET A 609 -13.00 -35.47 -31.90
CA MET A 609 -12.83 -35.30 -30.45
C MET A 609 -11.82 -34.19 -30.12
N LEU A 610 -10.74 -34.04 -30.89
CA LEU A 610 -9.80 -32.92 -30.75
C LEU A 610 -10.44 -31.59 -31.14
N LYS A 611 -11.26 -31.51 -32.20
CA LYS A 611 -12.06 -30.30 -32.54
C LYS A 611 -13.03 -29.93 -31.41
N LYS A 612 -13.66 -30.91 -30.77
CA LYS A 612 -14.52 -30.68 -29.58
C LYS A 612 -13.71 -30.18 -28.39
N GLN A 613 -12.52 -30.73 -28.13
CA GLN A 613 -11.63 -30.22 -27.08
C GLN A 613 -11.15 -28.79 -27.38
N ILE A 614 -10.71 -28.49 -28.61
CA ILE A 614 -10.29 -27.15 -29.04
C ILE A 614 -11.41 -26.15 -28.85
N THR A 615 -12.64 -26.44 -29.30
CA THR A 615 -13.78 -25.53 -29.13
C THR A 615 -14.17 -25.32 -27.65
N ILE A 616 -14.08 -26.36 -26.80
CA ILE A 616 -14.23 -26.22 -25.35
C ILE A 616 -13.13 -25.34 -24.74
N MET A 617 -11.87 -25.51 -25.15
CA MET A 617 -10.77 -24.66 -24.69
C MET A 617 -10.89 -23.21 -25.19
N GLN A 618 -11.37 -23.00 -26.42
CA GLN A 618 -11.70 -21.68 -26.96
C GLN A 618 -12.75 -20.98 -26.10
N GLN A 619 -13.83 -21.69 -25.73
CA GLN A 619 -14.89 -21.14 -24.86
C GLN A 619 -14.37 -20.89 -23.44
N LYS A 620 -13.55 -21.79 -22.88
CA LYS A 620 -12.90 -21.56 -21.57
C LYS A 620 -12.02 -20.31 -21.61
N LYS A 621 -11.17 -20.16 -22.64
CA LYS A 621 -10.35 -18.97 -22.84
C LYS A 621 -11.20 -17.70 -22.85
N VAL A 622 -12.27 -17.65 -23.66
CA VAL A 622 -13.15 -16.48 -23.74
C VAL A 622 -13.81 -16.15 -22.39
N ARG A 623 -14.20 -17.16 -21.59
CA ARG A 623 -14.71 -16.92 -20.22
C ARG A 623 -13.63 -16.31 -19.33
N THR A 624 -12.45 -16.93 -19.24
CA THR A 624 -11.34 -16.40 -18.43
C THR A 624 -10.86 -15.02 -18.90
N GLU A 625 -10.93 -14.73 -20.19
CA GLU A 625 -10.52 -13.43 -20.75
C GLU A 625 -11.59 -12.34 -20.48
N ASN A 626 -12.87 -12.71 -20.41
CA ASN A 626 -13.94 -11.83 -19.94
C ASN A 626 -13.86 -11.60 -18.41
N GLU A 627 -13.55 -12.63 -17.63
CA GLU A 627 -13.30 -12.55 -16.18
C GLU A 627 -12.12 -11.61 -15.89
N ILE A 628 -10.98 -11.80 -16.56
CA ILE A 628 -9.83 -10.89 -16.50
C ILE A 628 -10.22 -9.46 -16.92
N GLN A 629 -10.99 -9.29 -18.00
CA GLN A 629 -11.46 -7.96 -18.39
C GLN A 629 -12.35 -7.31 -17.33
N GLN A 630 -13.18 -8.07 -16.63
CA GLN A 630 -14.01 -7.57 -15.54
C GLN A 630 -13.16 -7.13 -14.33
N GLU A 631 -12.23 -8.00 -13.88
CA GLU A 631 -11.23 -7.67 -12.85
C GLU A 631 -10.41 -6.42 -13.21
N THR A 632 -10.02 -6.22 -14.48
CA THR A 632 -9.32 -4.99 -14.88
C THR A 632 -10.18 -3.73 -14.88
N LYS A 633 -11.52 -3.84 -14.93
CA LYS A 633 -12.43 -2.68 -14.75
C LYS A 633 -12.58 -2.39 -13.26
N GLU A 634 -12.90 -3.40 -12.46
CA GLU A 634 -13.07 -3.27 -11.01
C GLU A 634 -11.79 -2.74 -10.35
N ARG A 635 -10.62 -3.24 -10.75
CA ARG A 635 -9.32 -2.66 -10.37
C ARG A 635 -9.19 -1.19 -10.76
N LYS A 636 -9.59 -0.78 -11.98
CA LYS A 636 -9.52 0.64 -12.40
C LYS A 636 -10.47 1.52 -11.60
N ASP A 637 -11.61 0.99 -11.17
CA ASP A 637 -12.59 1.69 -10.32
C ASP A 637 -12.13 1.77 -8.86
N ILE A 638 -11.49 0.73 -8.33
CA ILE A 638 -10.77 0.78 -7.05
C ILE A 638 -9.61 1.79 -7.12
N GLU A 639 -8.80 1.80 -8.19
CA GLU A 639 -7.74 2.79 -8.38
C GLU A 639 -8.28 4.22 -8.52
N ARG A 640 -9.46 4.43 -9.14
CA ARG A 640 -10.18 5.72 -9.16
C ARG A 640 -10.63 6.11 -7.76
N HIS A 641 -11.20 5.18 -7.00
CA HIS A 641 -11.66 5.43 -5.63
C HIS A 641 -10.50 5.74 -4.68
N MET A 642 -9.38 5.01 -4.76
CA MET A 642 -8.14 5.32 -4.03
C MET A 642 -7.58 6.70 -4.40
N ARG A 643 -7.62 7.09 -5.69
CA ARG A 643 -7.23 8.44 -6.12
C ARG A 643 -8.16 9.52 -5.57
N ASN A 644 -9.46 9.27 -5.50
CA ASN A 644 -10.41 10.20 -4.87
C ASN A 644 -10.16 10.32 -3.35
N MET A 645 -10.01 9.20 -2.64
CA MET A 645 -9.66 9.19 -1.22
C MET A 645 -8.31 9.88 -0.96
N SER A 646 -7.31 9.71 -1.82
CA SER A 646 -6.03 10.43 -1.75
C SER A 646 -6.21 11.93 -1.95
N ASN A 647 -7.02 12.36 -2.94
CA ASN A 647 -7.37 13.76 -3.13
C ASN A 647 -8.12 14.34 -1.93
N ASP A 648 -8.98 13.56 -1.26
CA ASP A 648 -9.71 14.00 -0.07
C ASP A 648 -8.83 14.03 1.19
N LEU A 649 -7.85 13.13 1.32
CA LEU A 649 -6.76 13.22 2.30
C LEU A 649 -5.87 14.45 2.06
N ILE A 650 -5.56 14.78 0.80
CA ILE A 650 -4.82 16.01 0.45
C ILE A 650 -5.65 17.25 0.82
N LYS A 651 -6.96 17.28 0.53
CA LYS A 651 -7.85 18.37 0.98
C LYS A 651 -7.88 18.48 2.51
N LEU A 652 -8.00 17.36 3.22
CA LEU A 652 -7.95 17.33 4.69
C LEU A 652 -6.62 17.86 5.21
N ASN A 653 -5.49 17.45 4.66
CA ASN A 653 -4.17 17.96 5.05
C ASN A 653 -4.02 19.46 4.76
N VAL A 654 -4.57 19.97 3.64
CA VAL A 654 -4.61 21.42 3.36
C VAL A 654 -5.52 22.17 4.34
N LEU A 655 -6.65 21.57 4.76
CA LEU A 655 -7.53 22.16 5.77
C LEU A 655 -6.91 22.11 7.18
N ILE A 656 -6.22 21.03 7.54
CA ILE A 656 -5.46 20.90 8.79
C ILE A 656 -4.34 21.92 8.82
N ASN A 657 -3.54 22.06 7.75
CA ASN A 657 -2.47 23.05 7.69
C ASN A 657 -2.99 24.49 7.78
N LYS A 658 -4.14 24.80 7.16
CA LYS A 658 -4.80 26.11 7.31
C LYS A 658 -5.37 26.33 8.71
N ASN A 659 -5.92 25.30 9.33
CA ASN A 659 -6.43 25.38 10.70
C ASN A 659 -5.27 25.59 11.69
N ASN A 660 -4.15 24.87 11.50
CA ASN A 660 -2.93 25.02 12.26
C ASN A 660 -2.31 26.41 12.07
N SER A 661 -2.20 26.93 10.83
CA SER A 661 -1.69 28.29 10.62
C SER A 661 -2.61 29.34 11.26
N SER A 662 -3.95 29.18 11.17
CA SER A 662 -4.88 30.07 11.88
C SER A 662 -4.81 29.93 13.41
N PHE A 663 -4.45 28.75 13.93
CA PHE A 663 -4.23 28.52 15.35
C PHE A 663 -2.92 29.15 15.81
N GLU A 664 -1.85 29.04 15.03
CA GLU A 664 -0.56 29.71 15.25
C GLU A 664 -0.71 31.24 15.19
N GLU A 665 -1.44 31.77 14.20
CA GLU A 665 -1.81 33.19 14.09
C GLU A 665 -2.60 33.66 15.32
N LEU A 666 -3.60 32.90 15.77
CA LEU A 666 -4.36 33.21 17.00
C LEU A 666 -3.52 33.07 18.26
N GLN A 667 -2.61 32.09 18.34
CA GLN A 667 -1.69 31.91 19.47
C GLN A 667 -0.68 33.06 19.53
N HIS A 668 -0.12 33.48 18.40
CA HIS A 668 0.74 34.67 18.32
C HIS A 668 -0.04 35.95 18.67
N GLY A 669 -1.29 36.09 18.20
CA GLY A 669 -2.17 37.21 18.60
C GLY A 669 -2.47 37.23 20.10
N ASN A 670 -2.75 36.07 20.70
CA ASN A 670 -2.93 35.93 22.14
C ASN A 670 -1.64 36.28 22.89
N VAL A 671 -0.47 35.81 22.46
CA VAL A 671 0.82 36.14 23.08
C VAL A 671 1.17 37.63 22.94
N ILE A 672 0.83 38.27 21.81
CA ILE A 672 1.02 39.72 21.60
C ILE A 672 0.11 40.50 22.56
N THR A 673 -1.18 40.16 22.63
CA THR A 673 -2.14 40.84 23.52
C THR A 673 -1.85 40.57 25.00
N GLU A 674 -1.41 39.37 25.38
CA GLU A 674 -0.92 39.05 26.72
C GLU A 674 0.31 39.92 27.08
N ASN A 675 1.27 40.05 26.16
CA ASN A 675 2.41 40.95 26.38
C ASN A 675 1.99 42.43 26.43
N GLU A 676 0.92 42.83 25.75
CA GLU A 676 0.34 44.17 25.85
C GLU A 676 -0.36 44.40 27.18
N PHE A 677 -1.15 43.43 27.67
CA PHE A 677 -1.73 43.45 29.01
C PHE A 677 -0.65 43.46 30.10
N VAL A 678 0.41 42.67 29.97
CA VAL A 678 1.56 42.69 30.91
C VAL A 678 2.31 44.03 30.85
N ARG A 679 2.41 44.67 29.68
CA ARG A 679 2.99 46.02 29.55
C ARG A 679 2.10 47.09 30.18
N SER A 680 0.79 47.06 29.97
CA SER A 680 -0.14 48.02 30.59
C SER A 680 -0.28 47.81 32.10
N LEU A 681 -0.26 46.56 32.56
CA LEU A 681 -0.23 46.22 33.98
C LEU A 681 1.06 46.74 34.64
N LYS A 682 2.24 46.54 34.03
CA LYS A 682 3.50 47.12 34.53
C LYS A 682 3.54 48.65 34.50
N ALA A 683 2.84 49.29 33.56
CA ALA A 683 2.68 50.74 33.56
C ALA A 683 1.80 51.20 34.75
N ALA A 684 0.66 50.55 34.97
CA ALA A 684 -0.22 50.82 36.10
C ALA A 684 0.43 50.50 37.46
N GLU A 685 1.24 49.44 37.56
CA GLU A 685 2.07 49.14 38.74
C GLU A 685 3.06 50.29 39.00
N LYS A 686 3.77 50.77 37.96
CA LYS A 686 4.69 51.91 38.09
C LYS A 686 3.98 53.19 38.51
N GLU A 687 2.83 53.50 37.91
CA GLU A 687 2.01 54.65 38.31
C GLU A 687 1.52 54.51 39.76
N SER A 688 1.11 53.30 40.18
CA SER A 688 0.74 53.01 41.57
C SER A 688 1.91 53.17 42.55
N VAL A 689 3.12 52.75 42.18
CA VAL A 689 4.33 52.95 42.99
C VAL A 689 4.67 54.44 43.10
N GLU A 690 4.64 55.18 42.00
CA GLU A 690 4.86 56.64 42.04
C GLU A 690 3.79 57.36 42.89
N MET A 691 2.54 56.92 42.86
CA MET A 691 1.48 57.47 43.72
C MET A 691 1.67 57.08 45.19
N GLN A 692 2.19 55.89 45.48
CA GLN A 692 2.56 55.47 46.83
C GLN A 692 3.79 56.24 47.36
N GLU A 693 4.76 56.56 46.51
CA GLU A 693 5.89 57.44 46.84
C GLU A 693 5.42 58.86 47.15
N ARG A 694 4.54 59.44 46.30
CA ARG A 694 3.91 60.75 46.55
C ARG A 694 3.09 60.75 47.84
N HIS A 695 2.33 59.70 48.12
CA HIS A 695 1.62 59.55 49.39
C HIS A 695 2.59 59.48 50.57
N SER A 696 3.70 58.74 50.43
CA SER A 696 4.72 58.61 51.48
C SER A 696 5.37 59.95 51.80
N GLN A 697 5.74 60.72 50.76
CA GLN A 697 6.24 62.10 50.89
C GLN A 697 5.23 63.01 51.61
N LEU A 698 3.95 62.97 51.23
CA LEU A 698 2.88 63.73 51.89
C LEU A 698 2.65 63.30 53.35
N THR A 699 2.83 62.01 53.69
CA THR A 699 2.78 61.57 55.10
C THR A 699 3.99 62.05 55.90
N GLU A 700 5.20 62.03 55.34
CA GLU A 700 6.37 62.61 56.01
C GLU A 700 6.22 64.13 56.20
N GLU A 701 5.70 64.85 55.20
CA GLU A 701 5.41 66.28 55.31
C GLU A 701 4.35 66.56 56.38
N LYS A 702 3.27 65.77 56.43
CA LYS A 702 2.27 65.82 57.49
C LYS A 702 2.87 65.56 58.87
N GLU A 703 3.77 64.59 59.02
CA GLU A 703 4.46 64.30 60.28
C GLU A 703 5.43 65.41 60.68
N ARG A 704 6.19 65.98 59.73
CA ARG A 704 7.02 67.19 59.94
C ARG A 704 6.18 68.38 60.42
N LEU A 705 5.00 68.59 59.83
CA LEU A 705 4.06 69.64 60.23
C LEU A 705 3.40 69.37 61.59
N LEU A 706 3.04 68.12 61.89
CA LEU A 706 2.53 67.74 63.22
C LEU A 706 3.59 67.92 64.31
N ASN A 707 4.84 67.55 64.05
CA ASN A 707 5.95 67.76 64.99
C ASN A 707 6.19 69.26 65.23
N SER A 708 6.18 70.10 64.19
CA SER A 708 6.34 71.56 64.36
C SER A 708 5.12 72.22 65.05
N LEU A 709 3.91 71.67 64.88
CA LEU A 709 2.74 72.07 65.67
C LEU A 709 2.89 71.70 67.14
N VAL A 710 3.30 70.47 67.46
CA VAL A 710 3.55 70.02 68.84
C VAL A 710 4.67 70.83 69.50
N GLU A 711 5.73 71.18 68.76
CA GLU A 711 6.77 72.12 69.24
C GLU A 711 6.19 73.51 69.54
N ALA A 712 5.31 74.04 68.68
CA ALA A 712 4.65 75.33 68.91
C ALA A 712 3.72 75.28 70.14
N GLU A 713 2.96 74.19 70.34
CA GLU A 713 2.14 73.96 71.54
C GLU A 713 3.01 73.90 72.81
N HIS A 714 4.17 73.23 72.76
CA HIS A 714 5.13 73.23 73.86
C HIS A 714 5.65 74.64 74.16
N GLN A 715 5.94 75.46 73.15
CA GLN A 715 6.33 76.87 73.35
C GLN A 715 5.19 77.69 73.98
N ILE A 716 3.94 77.50 73.55
CA ILE A 716 2.76 78.16 74.15
C ILE A 716 2.65 77.79 75.64
N MET A 717 2.73 76.50 75.98
CA MET A 717 2.70 76.02 77.37
C MET A 717 3.84 76.57 78.23
N LEU A 718 5.04 76.75 77.66
CA LEU A 718 6.19 77.38 78.34
C LEU A 718 5.96 78.88 78.59
N TRP A 719 5.36 79.60 77.64
CA TRP A 719 4.99 81.01 77.81
C TRP A 719 3.84 81.19 78.81
N GLU A 720 2.85 80.31 78.80
CA GLU A 720 1.73 80.35 79.74
C GLU A 720 2.19 80.09 81.18
N LYS A 721 3.08 79.11 81.41
CA LYS A 721 3.75 78.92 82.71
C LYS A 721 4.57 80.14 83.16
N LYS A 722 5.29 80.81 82.26
CA LYS A 722 5.98 82.08 82.59
C LYS A 722 4.98 83.17 83.01
N ILE A 723 3.87 83.31 82.28
CA ILE A 723 2.81 84.27 82.61
C ILE A 723 2.21 83.96 83.98
N GLN A 724 1.93 82.69 84.27
CA GLN A 724 1.42 82.21 85.56
C GLN A 724 2.33 82.62 86.73
N LEU A 725 3.63 82.32 86.64
CA LEU A 725 4.63 82.71 87.64
C LEU A 725 4.70 84.24 87.85
N THR A 726 4.57 85.05 86.79
CA THR A 726 4.55 86.52 86.93
C THR A 726 3.27 87.08 87.53
N LYS A 727 2.15 86.34 87.50
CA LYS A 727 0.92 86.69 88.24
C LYS A 727 1.09 86.34 89.73
N GLU A 728 1.63 85.15 90.02
CA GLU A 728 1.85 84.65 91.37
C GLU A 728 2.89 85.51 92.14
N MET A 729 4.01 85.88 91.50
CA MET A 729 4.96 86.85 92.07
C MET A 729 4.34 88.22 92.37
N ARG A 730 3.34 88.65 91.58
CA ARG A 730 2.65 89.93 91.82
C ARG A 730 1.71 89.84 93.01
N ALA A 731 0.91 88.77 93.09
CA ALA A 731 0.02 88.53 94.22
C ALA A 731 0.79 88.43 95.56
N ALA A 732 1.95 87.76 95.57
CA ALA A 732 2.81 87.64 96.74
C ALA A 732 3.41 88.98 97.23
N VAL A 733 3.49 90.00 96.36
CA VAL A 733 4.00 91.34 96.71
C VAL A 733 2.90 92.26 97.26
N GLU A 734 1.62 91.94 97.05
CA GLU A 734 0.49 92.81 97.44
C GLU A 734 -0.18 92.41 98.78
N SER A 735 0.35 91.40 99.50
CA SER A 735 -0.21 90.90 100.77
C SER A 735 0.55 91.32 102.05
N LEU A 736 0.34 92.58 102.45
CA LEU A 736 0.35 93.14 103.84
C LEU A 736 1.45 92.79 104.87
N SER A 737 2.15 93.83 105.37
CA SER A 737 2.46 94.03 106.81
C SER A 737 2.94 95.46 107.12
N GLY A 738 2.72 95.96 108.36
CA GLY A 738 3.41 97.15 108.89
C GLY A 738 2.64 98.49 108.99
N ARG A 739 1.42 98.54 109.57
CA ARG A 739 0.68 99.82 109.77
C ARG A 739 0.03 100.05 111.15
N SER A 740 0.20 99.14 112.11
CA SER A 740 -0.41 99.19 113.45
C SER A 740 0.41 99.99 114.48
N GLU A 741 1.73 99.80 114.50
CA GLU A 741 2.60 100.21 115.62
C GLU A 741 2.85 101.73 115.71
N ILE A 742 2.88 102.42 114.56
CA ILE A 742 3.14 103.87 114.45
C ILE A 742 2.05 104.72 115.16
N GLN A 743 0.88 104.14 115.44
CA GLN A 743 -0.23 104.82 116.08
C GLN A 743 -0.05 104.92 117.62
N ALA A 744 0.62 103.94 118.24
CA ALA A 744 0.71 103.83 119.71
C ALA A 744 1.71 104.81 120.35
N MET A 745 2.81 105.14 119.67
CA MET A 745 3.83 106.05 120.22
C MET A 745 3.38 107.54 120.25
N LYS A 746 2.28 107.88 119.56
CA LYS A 746 1.81 109.28 119.44
C LYS A 746 0.89 109.73 120.57
N THR A 747 0.26 108.82 121.30
CA THR A 747 -0.71 109.15 122.36
C THR A 747 -0.04 109.62 123.65
N GLU A 748 1.13 109.10 123.99
CA GLU A 748 1.80 109.42 125.26
C GLU A 748 2.45 110.81 125.25
N ILE A 749 3.05 111.22 124.13
CA ILE A 749 3.67 112.55 123.95
C ILE A 749 2.64 113.68 124.20
N HIS A 750 1.36 113.44 123.87
CA HIS A 750 0.30 114.43 124.03
C HIS A 750 -0.10 114.68 125.51
N ARG A 751 0.05 113.68 126.40
CA ARG A 751 -0.32 113.79 127.83
C ARG A 751 0.45 114.88 128.58
N MET A 752 1.73 115.09 128.27
CA MET A 752 2.55 116.06 129.01
C MET A 752 2.27 117.51 128.62
N GLN A 753 1.97 117.79 127.35
CA GLN A 753 1.69 119.17 126.89
C GLN A 753 0.35 119.71 127.41
N VAL A 754 -0.61 118.82 127.71
CA VAL A 754 -1.91 119.18 128.31
C VAL A 754 -1.76 119.84 129.70
N ARG A 755 -0.64 119.65 130.42
CA ARG A 755 -0.35 120.40 131.65
C ARG A 755 -0.14 121.91 131.44
N TYR A 756 -0.05 122.41 130.20
CA TYR A 756 -0.10 123.86 129.91
C TYR A 756 -1.53 124.39 129.62
N GLY A 757 -2.55 123.53 129.69
CA GLY A 757 -3.97 123.92 129.76
C GLY A 757 -4.37 124.53 131.11
N GLN A 758 -3.55 125.42 131.67
CA GLN A 758 -2.53 125.03 132.69
C GLN A 758 -1.67 126.26 133.08
N LEU A 759 -2.18 127.48 133.13
CA LEU A 759 -3.39 127.85 133.87
C LEU A 759 -4.21 128.92 133.15
N MET A 760 -5.51 128.67 132.95
CA MET A 760 -6.64 129.61 132.70
C MET A 760 -6.59 130.65 131.56
N LYS A 761 -5.41 131.18 131.19
CA LYS A 761 -5.23 132.64 131.14
C LYS A 761 -5.45 133.28 129.76
N GLN A 762 -6.54 134.02 129.53
CA GLN A 762 -7.77 134.13 130.35
C GLN A 762 -8.99 133.86 129.47
N GLN A 763 -9.75 132.81 129.82
CA GLN A 763 -11.19 132.75 130.13
C GLN A 763 -12.23 133.41 129.19
N GLU A 764 -11.79 134.13 128.16
CA GLU A 764 -12.51 135.27 127.59
C GLU A 764 -12.40 135.30 126.05
N LYS A 765 -11.32 134.73 125.51
CA LYS A 765 -11.39 134.12 124.17
C LYS A 765 -12.39 132.96 124.14
N MET A 766 -12.45 132.20 125.24
CA MET A 766 -13.35 131.05 125.44
C MET A 766 -14.83 131.39 125.19
N ILE A 767 -15.28 132.60 125.57
CA ILE A 767 -16.68 133.02 125.36
C ILE A 767 -17.00 133.23 123.87
N ARG A 768 -16.05 133.78 123.09
CA ARG A 768 -16.23 134.03 121.65
C ARG A 768 -16.12 132.74 120.82
N ASP A 769 -15.14 131.90 121.14
CA ASP A 769 -14.92 130.63 120.45
C ASP A 769 -16.08 129.62 120.71
N MET A 770 -16.77 129.72 121.86
CA MET A 770 -17.89 128.84 122.23
C MET A 770 -19.15 129.06 121.37
N GLU A 771 -19.39 130.26 120.84
CA GLU A 771 -20.48 130.52 119.89
C GLU A 771 -20.12 130.07 118.47
N ALA A 772 -18.89 130.37 118.03
CA ALA A 772 -18.38 129.93 116.72
C ALA A 772 -18.29 128.40 116.61
N SER A 773 -18.07 127.69 117.71
CA SER A 773 -17.94 126.23 117.72
C SER A 773 -19.22 125.47 117.34
N VAL A 774 -20.41 126.05 117.57
CA VAL A 774 -21.68 125.39 117.23
C VAL A 774 -21.93 125.46 115.72
N SER A 775 -21.80 126.65 115.12
CA SER A 775 -21.90 126.84 113.66
C SER A 775 -20.74 126.20 112.90
N HIS A 776 -19.57 126.05 113.52
CA HIS A 776 -18.47 125.28 112.93
C HIS A 776 -18.74 123.77 112.91
N ARG A 777 -19.48 123.21 113.89
CA ARG A 777 -19.91 121.79 113.85
C ARG A 777 -20.90 121.50 112.71
N GLU A 778 -21.83 122.41 112.43
CA GLU A 778 -22.73 122.28 111.26
C GLU A 778 -21.95 122.35 109.93
N THR A 779 -20.95 123.24 109.81
CA THR A 779 -20.13 123.35 108.58
C THR A 779 -19.03 122.29 108.44
N ILE A 780 -18.61 121.63 109.52
CA ILE A 780 -17.72 120.45 109.45
C ILE A 780 -18.49 119.21 108.96
N ALA A 781 -19.74 119.01 109.40
CA ALA A 781 -20.58 117.92 108.92
C ALA A 781 -20.76 117.99 107.39
N LEU A 782 -21.04 119.18 106.84
CA LEU A 782 -21.20 119.42 105.40
C LEU A 782 -19.88 119.41 104.60
N ARG A 783 -18.72 119.36 105.25
CA ARG A 783 -17.40 119.32 104.58
C ARG A 783 -16.83 117.90 104.46
N GLY A 784 -17.45 116.91 105.09
CA GLY A 784 -17.00 115.51 105.05
C GLY A 784 -17.24 114.79 103.73
N GLU A 785 -18.19 115.25 102.90
CA GLU A 785 -18.76 114.45 101.80
C GLU A 785 -18.11 114.67 100.42
N GLY A 786 -17.09 115.53 100.26
CA GLY A 786 -16.52 115.76 98.93
C GLY A 786 -15.18 116.47 98.81
N GLN A 787 -14.10 115.68 98.65
CA GLN A 787 -12.98 115.99 97.72
C GLN A 787 -11.95 114.85 97.60
N LYS A 788 -11.84 114.21 96.43
CA LYS A 788 -10.59 113.58 95.95
C LYS A 788 -10.48 113.53 94.41
N THR A 789 -9.95 114.61 93.86
CA THR A 789 -9.54 114.86 92.46
C THR A 789 -8.55 116.04 92.47
N ASP A 790 -7.60 116.25 91.54
CA ASP A 790 -6.98 115.38 90.52
C ASP A 790 -5.67 116.08 90.02
N LYS A 791 -4.83 115.36 89.26
CA LYS A 791 -3.71 115.83 88.38
C LYS A 791 -2.41 116.37 88.99
N LYS A 792 -1.29 115.82 88.51
CA LYS A 792 -0.06 116.54 88.10
C LYS A 792 0.46 115.98 86.75
N ARG A 793 1.46 116.61 86.12
CA ARG A 793 1.77 116.54 84.65
C ARG A 793 2.98 115.66 84.26
N ILE A 794 3.08 115.32 82.96
CA ILE A 794 4.23 114.74 82.24
C ILE A 794 4.52 115.57 80.95
N THR A 795 5.69 115.39 80.31
CA THR A 795 6.37 116.39 79.44
C THR A 795 6.34 116.08 77.91
N LYS A 796 6.58 117.10 77.06
CA LYS A 796 6.42 117.06 75.58
C LYS A 796 7.24 116.01 74.81
N GLY A 797 8.41 115.60 75.28
CA GLY A 797 9.38 114.83 74.45
C GLY A 797 8.89 113.45 73.99
N GLU A 798 8.17 112.74 74.85
CA GLU A 798 7.68 111.38 74.56
C GLU A 798 6.62 111.34 73.44
N PHE A 799 5.88 112.44 73.25
CA PHE A 799 4.81 112.52 72.25
C PHE A 799 5.32 112.46 70.81
N HIS A 800 6.54 112.89 70.52
CA HIS A 800 7.09 112.78 69.15
C HIS A 800 7.55 111.35 68.85
N ARG A 801 8.31 110.71 69.74
CA ARG A 801 8.78 109.32 69.56
C ARG A 801 7.61 108.34 69.37
N LYS A 802 6.61 108.39 70.27
CA LYS A 802 5.39 107.57 70.15
C LYS A 802 4.60 107.88 68.87
N LYS A 803 4.60 109.12 68.36
CA LYS A 803 3.93 109.50 67.09
C LYS A 803 4.68 108.99 65.85
N GLU A 804 6.00 108.87 65.90
CA GLU A 804 6.81 108.34 64.81
C GLU A 804 6.83 106.81 64.78
N GLU A 805 6.87 106.16 65.95
CA GLU A 805 6.68 104.71 66.08
C GLU A 805 5.29 104.27 65.57
N LEU A 806 4.23 104.99 65.92
CA LEU A 806 2.89 104.72 65.40
C LEU A 806 2.79 104.94 63.88
N ARG A 807 3.47 105.95 63.33
CA ARG A 807 3.53 106.17 61.87
C ARG A 807 4.25 105.04 61.14
N LYS A 808 5.36 104.53 61.67
CA LYS A 808 6.05 103.36 61.10
C LYS A 808 5.15 102.12 61.13
N LYS A 809 4.55 101.82 62.28
CA LYS A 809 3.63 100.68 62.42
C LYS A 809 2.42 100.77 61.49
N ILE A 810 1.84 101.96 61.30
CA ILE A 810 0.77 102.17 60.31
C ILE A 810 1.27 101.85 58.89
N GLY A 811 2.44 102.37 58.49
CA GLY A 811 3.03 102.08 57.17
C GLY A 811 3.39 100.60 56.96
N GLU A 812 3.86 99.92 58.01
CA GLU A 812 4.12 98.47 58.01
C GLU A 812 2.82 97.68 57.86
N THR A 813 1.77 98.00 58.63
CA THR A 813 0.45 97.37 58.47
C THR A 813 -0.18 97.66 57.11
N GLN A 814 0.06 98.83 56.52
CA GLN A 814 -0.47 99.21 55.21
C GLN A 814 0.25 98.48 54.06
N LYS A 815 1.56 98.22 54.18
CA LYS A 815 2.28 97.31 53.27
C LYS A 815 1.77 95.88 53.40
N ASN A 816 1.70 95.35 54.62
CA ASN A 816 1.23 93.98 54.85
C ASN A 816 -0.21 93.79 54.31
N ALA A 817 -1.08 94.79 54.46
CA ALA A 817 -2.42 94.77 53.85
C ALA A 817 -2.38 94.77 52.31
N GLN A 818 -1.49 95.57 51.68
CA GLN A 818 -1.31 95.56 50.23
C GLN A 818 -0.78 94.21 49.71
N ASP A 819 0.17 93.61 50.41
CA ASP A 819 0.74 92.31 50.03
C ASP A 819 -0.29 91.18 50.25
N CYS A 820 -1.12 91.25 51.30
CA CYS A 820 -2.28 90.36 51.44
C CYS A 820 -3.31 90.55 50.30
N THR A 821 -3.57 91.77 49.82
CA THR A 821 -4.48 91.95 48.68
C THR A 821 -3.90 91.41 47.36
N LYS A 822 -2.57 91.36 47.19
CA LYS A 822 -1.95 90.71 46.03
C LYS A 822 -2.13 89.19 46.10
N THR A 823 -1.82 88.57 47.24
CA THR A 823 -1.98 87.12 47.40
C THR A 823 -3.43 86.69 47.29
N ILE A 824 -4.40 87.52 47.71
CA ILE A 824 -5.83 87.27 47.45
C ILE A 824 -6.13 87.29 45.94
N LEU A 825 -5.67 88.28 45.18
CA LEU A 825 -5.87 88.33 43.73
C LEU A 825 -5.18 87.18 42.98
N GLU A 826 -4.02 86.73 43.46
CA GLU A 826 -3.30 85.56 42.94
C GLU A 826 -4.07 84.25 43.25
N LEU A 827 -4.68 84.13 44.43
CA LEU A 827 -5.55 83.02 44.81
C LEU A 827 -6.88 83.03 44.03
N GLU A 828 -7.49 84.20 43.79
CA GLU A 828 -8.69 84.33 42.96
C GLU A 828 -8.39 83.96 41.49
N SER A 829 -7.22 84.35 40.96
CA SER A 829 -6.78 84.01 39.60
C SER A 829 -6.47 82.51 39.43
N THR A 830 -5.84 81.88 40.42
CA THR A 830 -5.60 80.44 40.42
C THR A 830 -6.88 79.64 40.65
N GLN A 831 -7.80 80.10 41.50
CA GLN A 831 -9.14 79.53 41.65
C GLN A 831 -9.95 79.62 40.34
N ALA A 832 -9.91 80.76 39.64
CA ALA A 832 -10.59 80.94 38.37
C ALA A 832 -10.07 79.97 37.29
N SER A 833 -8.76 79.87 37.11
CA SER A 833 -8.13 78.96 36.13
C SER A 833 -8.31 77.48 36.47
N LEU A 834 -8.29 77.09 37.75
CA LEU A 834 -8.67 75.74 38.19
C LEU A 834 -10.15 75.44 37.96
N SER A 835 -11.06 76.42 38.15
CA SER A 835 -12.49 76.24 37.86
C SER A 835 -12.78 76.07 36.37
N ALA A 836 -12.04 76.78 35.51
CA ALA A 836 -12.12 76.65 34.05
C ALA A 836 -11.69 75.24 33.61
N SER A 837 -10.49 74.81 33.98
CA SER A 837 -9.97 73.47 33.64
C SER A 837 -10.81 72.32 34.23
N PHE A 838 -11.37 72.49 35.44
CA PHE A 838 -12.35 71.54 35.98
C PHE A 838 -13.61 71.46 35.09
N SER A 839 -14.14 72.60 34.62
CA SER A 839 -15.30 72.62 33.74
C SER A 839 -15.02 71.99 32.36
N GLU A 840 -13.79 72.13 31.84
CA GLU A 840 -13.36 71.48 30.61
C GLU A 840 -13.28 69.95 30.78
N LYS A 841 -12.68 69.48 31.88
CA LYS A 841 -12.65 68.03 32.19
C LYS A 841 -14.02 67.46 32.50
N GLN A 842 -14.93 68.23 33.10
CA GLN A 842 -16.32 67.81 33.25
C GLN A 842 -17.04 67.71 31.90
N GLN A 843 -16.77 68.60 30.94
CA GLN A 843 -17.30 68.50 29.56
C GLN A 843 -16.71 67.32 28.78
N GLU A 844 -15.40 67.04 28.93
CA GLU A 844 -14.77 65.84 28.35
C GLU A 844 -15.42 64.55 28.90
N LEU A 845 -15.60 64.45 30.22
CA LEU A 845 -16.26 63.31 30.85
C LEU A 845 -17.71 63.13 30.37
N CYS A 846 -18.49 64.20 30.24
CA CYS A 846 -19.84 64.14 29.69
C CYS A 846 -19.88 63.65 28.23
N ARG A 847 -18.87 63.99 27.40
CA ARG A 847 -18.75 63.47 26.03
C ARG A 847 -18.39 61.99 26.03
N LEU A 848 -17.39 61.58 26.79
CA LEU A 848 -16.98 60.17 26.90
C LEU A 848 -18.10 59.28 27.48
N GLN A 849 -18.93 59.79 28.39
CA GLN A 849 -20.13 59.09 28.87
C GLN A 849 -21.19 58.95 27.77
N ALA A 850 -21.44 60.00 26.96
CA ALA A 850 -22.36 59.91 25.83
C ALA A 850 -21.87 58.92 24.75
N GLU A 851 -20.57 58.90 24.46
CA GLU A 851 -19.94 57.95 23.54
C GLU A 851 -20.01 56.51 24.08
N ALA A 852 -19.74 56.29 25.36
CA ALA A 852 -19.89 54.99 26.01
C ALA A 852 -21.34 54.47 25.96
N HIS A 853 -22.33 55.31 26.30
CA HIS A 853 -23.74 54.93 26.20
C HIS A 853 -24.21 54.68 24.76
N GLY A 854 -23.59 55.34 23.76
CA GLY A 854 -23.77 55.01 22.35
C GLY A 854 -23.25 53.62 22.01
N LEU A 855 -22.02 53.30 22.41
CA LEU A 855 -21.39 51.99 22.19
C LEU A 855 -22.13 50.85 22.91
N ASP A 856 -22.61 51.08 24.12
CA ASP A 856 -23.48 50.13 24.84
C ASP A 856 -24.77 49.87 24.07
N SER A 857 -25.44 50.92 23.58
CA SER A 857 -26.67 50.82 22.78
C SER A 857 -26.45 50.03 21.49
N ASP A 858 -25.34 50.28 20.79
CA ASP A 858 -24.96 49.52 19.60
C ASP A 858 -24.65 48.05 19.92
N ALA A 859 -23.93 47.79 21.02
CA ALA A 859 -23.63 46.45 21.49
C ALA A 859 -24.91 45.67 21.87
N GLU A 860 -25.89 46.31 22.50
CA GLU A 860 -27.21 45.71 22.73
C GLU A 860 -27.97 45.45 21.43
N SER A 861 -27.94 46.38 20.47
CA SER A 861 -28.54 46.17 19.14
C SER A 861 -27.94 44.94 18.45
N LEU A 862 -26.62 44.76 18.52
CA LEU A 862 -25.89 43.62 17.94
C LEU A 862 -26.15 42.32 18.69
N ARG A 863 -26.25 42.35 20.03
CA ARG A 863 -26.66 41.20 20.85
C ARG A 863 -28.09 40.74 20.49
N ASN A 864 -29.01 41.67 20.27
CA ASN A 864 -30.40 41.37 19.90
C ASN A 864 -30.51 40.88 18.44
N LYS A 865 -29.78 41.48 17.49
CA LYS A 865 -29.64 40.94 16.12
C LYS A 865 -29.06 39.51 16.12
N LYS A 866 -28.05 39.23 16.94
CA LYS A 866 -27.48 37.88 17.11
C LYS A 866 -28.49 36.88 17.67
N ARG A 867 -29.30 37.28 18.67
CA ARG A 867 -30.40 36.46 19.21
C ARG A 867 -31.46 36.17 18.15
N TRP A 868 -31.87 37.16 17.36
CA TRP A 868 -32.84 36.97 16.28
C TRP A 868 -32.32 36.03 15.20
N ASN A 869 -31.12 36.25 14.69
CA ASN A 869 -30.51 35.40 13.65
C ASN A 869 -30.38 33.94 14.14
N LEU A 870 -30.10 33.70 15.42
CA LEU A 870 -30.10 32.35 16.01
C LEU A 870 -31.49 31.72 16.00
N LEU A 871 -32.54 32.48 16.37
CA LEU A 871 -33.93 32.01 16.31
C LEU A 871 -34.38 31.71 14.88
N GLU A 872 -33.95 32.50 13.90
CA GLU A 872 -34.22 32.22 12.47
C GLU A 872 -33.48 30.97 11.99
N ILE A 873 -32.20 30.80 12.33
CA ILE A 873 -31.43 29.59 12.02
C ILE A 873 -32.10 28.36 12.63
N VAL A 874 -32.57 28.43 13.87
CA VAL A 874 -33.34 27.34 14.50
C VAL A 874 -34.67 27.08 13.77
N ALA A 875 -35.38 28.12 13.33
CA ALA A 875 -36.61 27.98 12.54
C ALA A 875 -36.36 27.39 11.14
N TYR A 876 -35.24 27.72 10.48
CA TYR A 876 -34.83 27.10 9.22
C TYR A 876 -34.38 25.65 9.43
N GLN A 877 -33.68 25.32 10.51
CA GLN A 877 -33.30 23.95 10.85
C GLN A 877 -34.49 23.07 11.21
N THR A 878 -35.49 23.57 11.95
CA THR A 878 -36.74 22.81 12.20
C THR A 878 -37.55 22.65 10.91
N ARG A 879 -37.69 23.69 10.08
CA ARG A 879 -38.29 23.59 8.74
C ARG A 879 -37.56 22.57 7.86
N GLN A 880 -36.23 22.53 7.89
CA GLN A 880 -35.42 21.52 7.18
C GLN A 880 -35.70 20.10 7.70
N LYS A 881 -35.72 19.90 9.03
CA LYS A 881 -36.06 18.61 9.65
C LYS A 881 -37.48 18.16 9.28
N HIS A 882 -38.45 19.06 9.22
CA HIS A 882 -39.81 18.74 8.77
C HIS A 882 -39.85 18.39 7.27
N LEU A 883 -39.10 19.09 6.41
CA LEU A 883 -38.97 18.76 4.98
C LEU A 883 -38.23 17.43 4.74
N GLN A 884 -37.24 17.08 5.58
CA GLN A 884 -36.58 15.78 5.57
C GLN A 884 -37.54 14.67 6.02
N ALA A 885 -38.24 14.84 7.15
CA ALA A 885 -39.27 13.91 7.59
C ALA A 885 -40.41 13.73 6.56
N LEU A 886 -40.72 14.74 5.76
CA LEU A 886 -41.68 14.67 4.66
C LEU A 886 -41.12 13.90 3.46
N ARG A 887 -39.84 14.09 3.09
CA ARG A 887 -39.15 13.22 2.11
C ARG A 887 -39.04 11.76 2.56
N GLU A 888 -38.92 11.52 3.86
CA GLU A 888 -38.87 10.18 4.47
C GLU A 888 -40.26 9.56 4.70
N GLY A 889 -41.35 10.26 4.36
CA GLY A 889 -42.74 9.78 4.56
C GLY A 889 -43.21 9.72 6.02
N LYS A 890 -42.40 10.21 6.98
CA LYS A 890 -42.66 10.16 8.43
C LYS A 890 -43.44 11.37 8.95
N TYR A 891 -43.56 12.43 8.16
CA TYR A 891 -44.22 13.68 8.58
C TYR A 891 -45.74 13.63 8.39
N ALA A 892 -46.50 13.65 9.49
CA ALA A 892 -47.95 13.77 9.46
C ALA A 892 -48.39 15.25 9.32
N PRO A 893 -49.06 15.65 8.22
CA PRO A 893 -49.51 17.03 8.06
C PRO A 893 -50.71 17.35 8.97
N LEU A 894 -50.55 18.34 9.86
CA LEU A 894 -51.62 18.81 10.77
C LEU A 894 -52.85 19.38 10.04
N CYS A 895 -52.70 19.82 8.80
CA CYS A 895 -53.80 20.28 7.94
C CYS A 895 -53.73 19.52 6.61
N ARG A 896 -54.81 18.83 6.25
CA ARG A 896 -54.93 18.08 4.98
C ARG A 896 -55.67 18.84 3.87
N THR A 897 -56.22 20.01 4.18
CA THR A 897 -56.92 20.88 3.23
C THR A 897 -56.43 22.32 3.35
N GLU A 898 -56.36 23.00 2.21
CA GLU A 898 -55.86 24.38 2.09
C GLU A 898 -56.71 25.39 2.89
N GLN A 899 -58.01 25.13 3.02
CA GLN A 899 -58.93 25.91 3.88
C GLN A 899 -58.64 25.73 5.37
N ALA A 900 -58.21 24.54 5.82
CA ALA A 900 -57.82 24.32 7.21
C ALA A 900 -56.47 24.99 7.50
N TRP A 901 -55.50 24.85 6.58
CA TRP A 901 -54.21 25.53 6.66
C TRP A 901 -54.37 27.05 6.72
N SER A 902 -55.21 27.63 5.86
CA SER A 902 -55.52 29.06 5.87
C SER A 902 -56.11 29.54 7.19
N LYS A 903 -57.03 28.75 7.79
CA LYS A 903 -57.64 29.08 9.10
C LYS A 903 -56.66 28.99 10.27
N GLU A 904 -55.77 27.99 10.30
CA GLU A 904 -54.72 27.94 11.32
C GLU A 904 -53.66 29.04 11.10
N GLN A 905 -53.34 29.38 9.85
CA GLN A 905 -52.45 30.51 9.55
C GLN A 905 -53.07 31.83 10.01
N GLN A 906 -54.38 32.05 9.80
CA GLN A 906 -55.10 33.22 10.33
C GLN A 906 -55.05 33.26 11.87
N LYS A 907 -55.37 32.17 12.57
CA LYS A 907 -55.24 32.09 14.04
C LYS A 907 -53.82 32.40 14.54
N LEU A 908 -52.79 32.01 13.81
CA LEU A 908 -51.40 32.34 14.14
C LEU A 908 -51.09 33.83 13.91
N TRP A 909 -51.59 34.43 12.82
CA TRP A 909 -51.50 35.88 12.59
C TRP A 909 -52.24 36.70 13.65
N ASP A 910 -53.45 36.29 14.02
CA ASP A 910 -54.25 36.97 15.06
C ASP A 910 -53.57 36.85 16.43
N ARG A 911 -52.98 35.69 16.75
CA ARG A 911 -52.12 35.52 17.94
C ARG A 911 -50.91 36.46 17.91
N LEU A 912 -50.17 36.52 16.80
CA LEU A 912 -49.03 37.44 16.64
C LEU A 912 -49.45 38.91 16.78
N ARG A 913 -50.60 39.30 16.23
CA ARG A 913 -51.18 40.64 16.40
C ARG A 913 -51.52 40.93 17.87
N THR A 914 -52.20 40.02 18.57
CA THR A 914 -52.52 40.19 20.01
C THR A 914 -51.26 40.25 20.89
N ILE A 915 -50.22 39.48 20.56
CA ILE A 915 -48.92 39.55 21.26
C ILE A 915 -48.25 40.92 20.99
N ASN A 916 -48.30 41.43 19.76
CA ASN A 916 -47.74 42.75 19.45
C ASN A 916 -48.50 43.89 20.16
N THR A 917 -49.83 43.83 20.26
CA THR A 917 -50.61 44.82 21.03
C THR A 917 -50.30 44.74 22.53
N ILE A 918 -50.11 43.55 23.09
CA ILE A 918 -49.71 43.37 24.50
C ILE A 918 -48.30 43.93 24.74
N ILE A 919 -47.36 43.75 23.80
CA ILE A 919 -46.01 44.31 23.91
C ILE A 919 -46.04 45.84 23.86
N HIS A 920 -46.83 46.44 22.97
CA HIS A 920 -47.02 47.90 22.95
C HIS A 920 -47.72 48.43 24.22
N GLN A 921 -48.68 47.70 24.79
CA GLN A 921 -49.30 48.06 26.08
C GLN A 921 -48.26 48.05 27.20
N ILE A 922 -47.45 46.99 27.33
CA ILE A 922 -46.38 46.90 28.34
C ILE A 922 -45.32 47.99 28.14
N GLN A 923 -44.97 48.35 26.89
CA GLN A 923 -44.07 49.47 26.59
C GLN A 923 -44.63 50.82 27.03
N GLN A 924 -45.95 51.02 26.99
CA GLN A 924 -46.62 52.26 27.44
C GLN A 924 -46.83 52.30 28.95
N GLU A 925 -47.18 51.17 29.58
CA GLU A 925 -47.41 51.05 31.03
C GLU A 925 -46.10 51.05 31.82
N HIS A 926 -45.00 50.53 31.24
CA HIS A 926 -43.70 50.36 31.91
C HIS A 926 -42.53 50.88 31.04
N PRO A 927 -42.26 52.20 31.01
CA PRO A 927 -41.15 52.76 30.21
C PRO A 927 -39.76 52.22 30.62
N GLN A 928 -39.60 51.75 31.86
CA GLN A 928 -38.38 51.07 32.33
C GLN A 928 -38.09 49.74 31.58
N HIS A 929 -39.08 49.18 30.88
CA HIS A 929 -38.94 47.96 30.08
C HIS A 929 -38.94 48.24 28.57
N GLN A 930 -38.96 49.51 28.15
CA GLN A 930 -38.98 49.90 26.75
C GLN A 930 -37.78 49.32 25.97
N GLY A 931 -36.55 49.60 26.40
CA GLY A 931 -35.32 49.09 25.74
C GLY A 931 -35.28 47.56 25.57
N PRO A 932 -35.44 46.77 26.66
CA PRO A 932 -35.48 45.31 26.60
C PRO A 932 -36.57 44.71 25.70
N LEU A 933 -37.67 45.44 25.43
CA LEU A 933 -38.80 44.98 24.61
C LEU A 933 -38.84 45.59 23.20
N GLN A 934 -38.11 46.67 22.94
CA GLN A 934 -38.15 47.41 21.66
C GLN A 934 -37.69 46.54 20.47
N TRP A 935 -36.68 45.67 20.67
CA TRP A 935 -36.23 44.74 19.64
C TRP A 935 -37.27 43.65 19.33
N LEU A 936 -38.04 43.18 20.32
CA LEU A 936 -39.12 42.21 20.10
C LEU A 936 -40.25 42.84 19.26
N SER A 937 -40.56 44.11 19.54
CA SER A 937 -41.49 44.93 18.73
C SER A 937 -41.06 44.94 17.26
N GLN A 938 -39.84 45.40 16.98
CA GLN A 938 -39.30 45.50 15.62
C GLN A 938 -39.24 44.14 14.89
N CYS A 939 -38.94 43.06 15.62
CA CYS A 939 -38.92 41.68 15.09
C CYS A 939 -40.33 41.09 14.83
N LEU A 940 -41.36 41.53 15.56
CA LEU A 940 -42.75 41.15 15.31
C LEU A 940 -43.37 42.01 14.20
N GLU A 941 -43.14 43.32 14.21
CA GLU A 941 -43.54 44.28 13.19
C GLU A 941 -42.99 43.91 11.81
N SER A 942 -41.70 43.59 11.70
CA SER A 942 -41.09 43.15 10.43
C SER A 942 -41.69 41.83 9.90
N ARG A 943 -42.08 40.89 10.78
CA ARG A 943 -42.82 39.69 10.37
C ARG A 943 -44.28 39.99 10.00
N LEU A 944 -44.94 40.91 10.68
CA LEU A 944 -46.31 41.35 10.37
C LEU A 944 -46.39 42.12 9.04
N GLY A 945 -45.40 42.96 8.75
CA GLY A 945 -45.26 43.69 7.48
C GLY A 945 -44.75 42.86 6.31
N SER A 946 -44.37 41.58 6.52
CA SER A 946 -43.94 40.67 5.44
C SER A 946 -45.10 40.17 4.54
N ARG A 947 -46.27 40.82 4.57
CA ARG A 947 -47.48 40.42 3.83
C ARG A 947 -48.47 41.56 3.57
N GLU A 948 -47.94 42.74 3.22
CA GLU A 948 -48.65 43.69 2.35
C GLU A 948 -48.20 43.47 0.90
#